data_AF-A0A1C6PUW0-F1
#
_entry.id   AF-A0A1C6PUW0-F1
#
_cell.length_a   1.000
_cell.length_b   1.000
_cell.length_c   1.000
_cell.angle_alpha   90.00
_cell.angle_beta   90.00
_cell.angle_gamma   90.00
#
_symmetry.space_group_name_H-M   'P 1'
#
loop_
_entity.id
_entity.type
_entity.pdbx_description
1 polymer ?
#
loop_
_entity_poly.entity_id
_entity_poly.type
_entity_poly.pdbx_seq_one_letter_code
_entity_poly.pdbx_strand_id
1 'polypeptide(L)'
;MMRRKGRALAVALAIMGVVAGTTAAPTVWAADEDQLSGAVSLPISRGQAIISTATMAVEARTAGADTAIVSAPVAESLGPAKNIQVAKSSASWTYPDSNLAIKAETSAGRLVISVHSTVDQSLRWPITGVDSSLRSLQIPRGEGLSLPVNDPLWNSADNGLDGIDMPLMGDLNMPFWGYSKGHLGISYISPSDIGTSLSFKSNGGRLNATAVHDFSAHEDTRDYVVSFALTDGSPIGAAKDYRRWLLQHHQLRTLAEKAENSPEIAKLRGAFHAYVWGTGRSATAMNDLRKAGVGKLLVSWDADKQKMPAEAIQAAKRNGYLAGPYDTWDNAQPPETADAPTSVWPAPVWDEACIRDAQGQLTGGFEGRGCYLSSQALAQAEPTHHYLADRIATMTADHPNTYFLDVDSAGELFTDYTPAHPMNQKKDLQNRLERMGWLSKDHHLVAGGEKAGAWSNSVVDYSHGSASVNMRNYWQFRRTTEWGPRYPAGRPAFFFKPATMPGALRTTMWDPRYRAPLYATALHDSIVNLDRWELSYYKINGVQKDRALLAMVSASPLNFVLDESVIRERGAEIASLQKAFEPLHRSTFDTTVTDFRYLGSGTQVQQSTFGDGSAVVTANFGDSTYRDLPAKCATIAITGQPTKTFCP
;
A
#
# COMPACT_ATOMS: atom_id res chain seq x y z
N MET A 1 51.30 -17.18 -70.22
CA MET A 1 51.16 -15.89 -70.95
C MET A 1 49.80 -15.30 -70.58
N MET A 2 49.80 -14.11 -69.95
CA MET A 2 48.70 -13.14 -69.77
C MET A 2 47.29 -13.54 -69.28
N ARG A 3 46.99 -13.03 -68.06
CA ARG A 3 45.84 -12.20 -67.61
C ARG A 3 44.40 -12.76 -67.51
N ARG A 4 43.89 -12.68 -66.26
CA ARG A 4 42.65 -12.03 -65.72
C ARG A 4 41.30 -12.40 -66.36
N LYS A 5 40.14 -12.44 -65.69
CA LYS A 5 39.61 -12.21 -64.32
C LYS A 5 38.15 -12.69 -64.41
N GLY A 6 37.57 -13.20 -63.33
CA GLY A 6 36.12 -13.36 -63.21
C GLY A 6 35.73 -14.10 -61.94
N ARG A 7 35.35 -13.36 -60.89
CA ARG A 7 34.78 -13.87 -59.64
C ARG A 7 33.27 -14.02 -59.78
N ALA A 8 32.74 -15.18 -59.37
CA ALA A 8 31.43 -15.32 -58.73
C ALA A 8 31.41 -16.69 -58.03
N LEU A 9 31.47 -16.70 -56.69
CA LEU A 9 31.35 -17.90 -55.88
C LEU A 9 29.89 -18.00 -55.43
N ALA A 10 29.19 -19.04 -55.88
CA ALA A 10 27.90 -19.45 -55.35
C ALA A 10 28.11 -20.18 -54.02
N VAL A 11 27.36 -19.78 -52.98
CA VAL A 11 27.34 -20.49 -51.70
C VAL A 11 25.93 -21.05 -51.50
N ALA A 12 25.88 -22.36 -51.32
CA ALA A 12 24.70 -23.16 -51.05
C ALA A 12 24.09 -22.82 -49.69
N LEU A 13 22.76 -22.63 -49.64
CA LEU A 13 22.00 -22.59 -48.39
C LEU A 13 21.69 -24.02 -47.94
N ALA A 14 22.20 -24.39 -46.76
CA ALA A 14 21.81 -25.58 -46.04
C ALA A 14 20.55 -25.29 -45.18
N ILE A 15 19.65 -26.26 -45.20
CA ILE A 15 18.38 -26.31 -44.50
C ILE A 15 18.64 -26.53 -43.00
N MET A 16 18.08 -25.68 -42.14
CA MET A 16 17.84 -25.98 -40.72
C MET A 16 16.36 -25.75 -40.42
N GLY A 17 15.66 -26.84 -40.09
CA GLY A 17 14.25 -26.84 -39.75
C GLY A 17 14.00 -26.19 -38.40
N VAL A 18 13.04 -25.26 -38.37
CA VAL A 18 12.46 -24.71 -37.14
C VAL A 18 11.16 -25.45 -36.88
N VAL A 19 11.11 -26.13 -35.74
CA VAL A 19 9.87 -26.64 -35.14
C VAL A 19 9.06 -25.41 -34.71
N ALA A 20 8.01 -25.09 -35.47
CA ALA A 20 7.07 -24.04 -35.12
C ALA A 20 6.19 -24.51 -33.95
N GLY A 21 6.54 -24.10 -32.73
CA GLY A 21 5.59 -24.00 -31.64
C GLY A 21 4.59 -22.89 -31.99
N THR A 22 3.31 -23.24 -32.09
CA THR A 22 2.22 -22.30 -32.37
C THR A 22 2.07 -21.33 -31.20
N THR A 23 2.76 -20.19 -31.26
CA THR A 23 2.39 -19.00 -30.49
C THR A 23 1.11 -18.46 -31.09
N ALA A 24 0.01 -18.53 -30.34
CA ALA A 24 -1.22 -17.84 -30.70
C ALA A 24 -0.90 -16.34 -30.75
N ALA A 25 -0.78 -15.78 -31.96
CA ALA A 25 -0.68 -14.35 -32.15
C ALA A 25 -1.91 -13.68 -31.51
N PRO A 26 -1.75 -12.52 -30.85
CA PRO A 26 -2.91 -11.74 -30.43
C PRO A 26 -3.69 -11.38 -31.71
N THR A 27 -4.90 -11.92 -31.84
CA THR A 27 -5.86 -11.45 -32.83
C THR A 27 -6.02 -9.96 -32.62
N VAL A 28 -5.51 -9.16 -33.56
CA VAL A 28 -5.75 -7.72 -33.62
C VAL A 28 -7.20 -7.55 -34.03
N TRP A 29 -8.01 -7.05 -33.12
CA TRP A 29 -9.41 -6.72 -33.39
C TRP A 29 -9.42 -5.56 -34.38
N ALA A 30 -9.98 -5.77 -35.57
CA ALA A 30 -10.44 -4.67 -36.39
C ALA A 30 -11.57 -3.98 -35.61
N ALA A 31 -11.50 -2.67 -35.45
CA ALA A 31 -12.61 -1.90 -34.92
C ALA A 31 -13.75 -2.04 -35.92
N ASP A 32 -14.85 -2.69 -35.54
CA ASP A 32 -16.09 -2.56 -36.29
C ASP A 32 -16.50 -1.08 -36.25
N GLU A 33 -16.71 -0.52 -37.44
CA GLU A 33 -17.07 0.88 -37.72
C GLU A 33 -18.52 1.21 -37.32
N ASP A 34 -19.04 0.59 -36.26
CA ASP A 34 -20.35 0.93 -35.71
C ASP A 34 -20.21 2.19 -34.83
N GLN A 35 -20.16 3.34 -35.49
CA GLN A 35 -20.41 4.64 -34.86
C GLN A 35 -21.87 4.68 -34.39
N LEU A 36 -22.12 4.24 -33.16
CA LEU A 36 -23.35 4.58 -32.47
C LEU A 36 -23.36 6.11 -32.27
N SER A 37 -24.41 6.77 -32.75
CA SER A 37 -24.59 8.21 -32.56
C SER A 37 -24.43 8.59 -31.08
N GLY A 38 -23.33 9.25 -30.71
CA GLY A 38 -23.05 9.67 -29.34
C GLY A 38 -22.20 8.73 -28.48
N ALA A 39 -21.52 7.73 -29.06
CA ALA A 39 -20.56 6.88 -28.35
C ALA A 39 -19.27 6.61 -29.16
N VAL A 40 -18.19 6.31 -28.45
CA VAL A 40 -16.88 5.91 -29.00
C VAL A 40 -16.56 4.50 -28.53
N SER A 41 -16.12 3.62 -29.42
CA SER A 41 -15.60 2.29 -29.08
C SER A 41 -14.08 2.26 -29.22
N LEU A 42 -13.38 1.81 -28.17
CA LEU A 42 -11.93 1.66 -28.13
C LEU A 42 -11.56 0.21 -27.78
N PRO A 43 -10.59 -0.42 -28.49
CA PRO A 43 -10.16 -1.77 -28.17
C PRO A 43 -9.40 -1.79 -26.84
N ILE A 44 -9.62 -2.81 -26.02
CA ILE A 44 -8.85 -3.05 -24.78
C ILE A 44 -8.45 -4.52 -24.69
N SER A 45 -7.56 -4.86 -23.76
CA SER A 45 -7.30 -6.26 -23.45
C SER A 45 -8.59 -6.93 -23.03
N ARG A 46 -8.86 -8.11 -23.62
CA ARG A 46 -10.05 -8.94 -23.35
C ARG A 46 -11.40 -8.36 -23.82
N GLY A 47 -11.41 -7.30 -24.64
CA GLY A 47 -12.67 -6.78 -25.17
C GLY A 47 -12.59 -5.40 -25.82
N GLN A 48 -13.70 -4.67 -25.73
CA GLN A 48 -13.83 -3.28 -26.17
C GLN A 48 -14.47 -2.46 -25.05
N ALA A 49 -14.06 -1.20 -24.93
CA ALA A 49 -14.70 -0.21 -24.08
C ALA A 49 -15.52 0.75 -24.93
N ILE A 50 -16.78 0.97 -24.55
CA ILE A 50 -17.73 1.85 -25.23
C ILE A 50 -18.03 3.01 -24.30
N ILE A 51 -17.73 4.23 -24.77
CA ILE A 51 -17.80 5.46 -23.98
C ILE A 51 -18.88 6.34 -24.58
N SER A 52 -19.90 6.68 -23.79
CA SER A 52 -20.90 7.68 -24.18
C SER A 52 -20.27 9.07 -24.16
N THR A 53 -20.21 9.74 -25.31
CA THR A 53 -19.71 11.13 -25.37
C THR A 53 -20.71 12.11 -24.77
N ALA A 54 -21.98 11.73 -24.60
CA ALA A 54 -22.98 12.60 -23.97
C ALA A 54 -22.91 12.57 -22.43
N THR A 55 -22.51 11.46 -21.83
CA THR A 55 -22.68 11.23 -20.38
C THR A 55 -21.43 10.71 -19.68
N MET A 56 -20.35 10.42 -20.40
CA MET A 56 -19.14 9.72 -19.91
C MET A 56 -19.40 8.34 -19.28
N ALA A 57 -20.58 7.74 -19.51
CA ALA A 57 -20.81 6.35 -19.14
C ALA A 57 -19.84 5.43 -19.91
N VAL A 58 -19.35 4.39 -19.25
CA VAL A 58 -18.42 3.42 -19.85
C VAL A 58 -18.98 2.02 -19.69
N GLU A 59 -19.12 1.31 -20.80
CA GLU A 59 -19.45 -0.11 -20.84
C GLU A 59 -18.26 -0.90 -21.39
N ALA A 60 -18.08 -2.12 -20.92
CA ALA A 60 -17.14 -3.05 -21.50
C ALA A 60 -17.88 -4.23 -22.12
N ARG A 61 -17.46 -4.66 -23.31
CA ARG A 61 -17.89 -5.90 -23.97
C ARG A 61 -16.70 -6.84 -24.07
N THR A 62 -16.79 -8.00 -23.43
CA THR A 62 -15.72 -9.01 -23.48
C THR A 62 -15.74 -9.76 -24.80
N ALA A 63 -14.65 -10.45 -25.11
CA ALA A 63 -14.59 -11.32 -26.28
C ALA A 63 -15.61 -12.48 -26.26
N GLY A 64 -16.07 -12.89 -25.08
CA GLY A 64 -17.13 -13.89 -24.89
C GLY A 64 -18.55 -13.33 -24.94
N ALA A 65 -18.70 -12.06 -25.37
CA ALA A 65 -19.96 -11.31 -25.41
C ALA A 65 -20.58 -10.98 -24.04
N ASP A 66 -19.84 -11.13 -22.93
CA ASP A 66 -20.28 -10.59 -21.65
C ASP A 66 -20.23 -9.06 -21.69
N THR A 67 -21.22 -8.42 -21.10
CA THR A 67 -21.21 -6.98 -20.87
C THR A 67 -21.03 -6.66 -19.39
N ALA A 68 -20.41 -5.51 -19.12
CA ALA A 68 -20.28 -4.96 -17.78
C ALA A 68 -20.37 -3.43 -17.82
N ILE A 69 -21.08 -2.86 -16.85
CA ILE A 69 -21.08 -1.40 -16.65
C ILE A 69 -19.80 -1.07 -15.87
N VAL A 70 -18.84 -0.43 -16.54
CA VAL A 70 -17.59 0.05 -15.95
C VAL A 70 -17.82 1.37 -15.23
N SER A 71 -18.59 2.27 -15.84
CA SER A 71 -19.04 3.48 -15.18
C SER A 71 -20.46 3.88 -15.57
N ALA A 72 -21.26 4.27 -14.59
CA ALA A 72 -22.55 4.90 -14.83
C ALA A 72 -22.39 6.30 -15.45
N PRO A 73 -23.45 6.86 -16.07
CA PRO A 73 -23.50 8.27 -16.47
C PRO A 73 -23.10 9.22 -15.33
N VAL A 74 -22.36 10.29 -15.65
CA VAL A 74 -22.19 11.42 -14.73
C VAL A 74 -23.57 11.97 -14.37
N ALA A 75 -23.78 12.27 -13.08
CA ALA A 75 -25.07 12.70 -12.56
C ALA A 75 -25.41 14.14 -12.97
N GLU A 76 -24.41 15.02 -12.95
CA GLU A 76 -24.52 16.40 -13.38
C GLU A 76 -24.51 16.52 -14.92
N SER A 77 -25.23 17.52 -15.44
CA SER A 77 -25.22 17.80 -16.88
C SER A 77 -23.86 18.35 -17.32
N LEU A 78 -23.19 17.65 -18.23
CA LEU A 78 -21.94 18.09 -18.87
C LEU A 78 -22.16 19.08 -20.02
N GLY A 79 -23.40 19.29 -20.44
CA GLY A 79 -23.72 20.01 -21.69
C GLY A 79 -23.39 19.19 -22.94
N PRO A 80 -23.62 19.74 -24.15
CA PRO A 80 -23.41 19.01 -25.39
C PRO A 80 -21.92 18.81 -25.68
N ALA A 81 -21.50 17.57 -25.93
CA ALA A 81 -20.15 17.29 -26.43
C ALA A 81 -19.91 17.98 -27.78
N LYS A 82 -18.75 18.62 -27.90
CA LYS A 82 -18.27 19.30 -29.10
C LYS A 82 -16.89 18.77 -29.50
N ASN A 83 -16.49 19.08 -30.74
CA ASN A 83 -15.16 18.79 -31.26
C ASN A 83 -14.76 17.31 -31.11
N ILE A 84 -15.71 16.39 -31.32
CA ILE A 84 -15.48 14.96 -31.21
C ILE A 84 -14.54 14.53 -32.33
N GLN A 85 -13.36 14.04 -31.96
CA GLN A 85 -12.37 13.46 -32.86
C GLN A 85 -12.16 12.01 -32.45
N VAL A 86 -12.24 11.09 -33.41
CA VAL A 86 -12.07 9.66 -33.18
C VAL A 86 -10.97 9.15 -34.09
N ALA A 87 -10.05 8.38 -33.51
CA ALA A 87 -9.02 7.63 -34.19
C ALA A 87 -9.11 6.15 -33.77
N LYS A 88 -8.28 5.30 -34.38
CA LYS A 88 -8.33 3.84 -34.18
C LYS A 88 -8.21 3.39 -32.72
N SER A 89 -7.42 4.11 -31.92
CA SER A 89 -7.10 3.75 -30.53
C SER A 89 -7.20 4.94 -29.58
N SER A 90 -7.85 6.02 -30.00
CA SER A 90 -8.07 7.20 -29.18
C SER A 90 -9.27 8.01 -29.65
N ALA A 91 -9.82 8.81 -28.76
CA ALA A 91 -10.79 9.83 -29.07
C ALA A 91 -10.61 11.04 -28.14
N SER A 92 -11.06 12.20 -28.60
CA SER A 92 -11.11 13.40 -27.78
C SER A 92 -12.37 14.19 -28.06
N TRP A 93 -12.85 14.90 -27.06
CA TRP A 93 -13.99 15.82 -27.18
C TRP A 93 -13.94 16.84 -26.05
N THR A 94 -14.80 17.86 -26.14
CA THR A 94 -14.88 18.93 -25.14
C THR A 94 -16.31 19.13 -24.68
N TYR A 95 -16.46 19.56 -23.42
CA TYR A 95 -17.70 20.04 -22.81
C TYR A 95 -17.54 21.54 -22.47
N PRO A 96 -17.88 22.45 -23.40
CA PRO A 96 -17.71 23.89 -23.17
C PRO A 96 -18.47 24.41 -21.96
N ASP A 97 -19.72 23.95 -21.77
CA ASP A 97 -20.60 24.39 -20.68
C ASP A 97 -20.05 24.04 -19.29
N SER A 98 -19.26 22.95 -19.20
CA SER A 98 -18.61 22.49 -17.98
C SER A 98 -17.10 22.74 -17.94
N ASN A 99 -16.53 23.44 -18.92
CA ASN A 99 -15.09 23.75 -18.98
C ASN A 99 -14.17 22.51 -18.95
N LEU A 100 -14.62 21.37 -19.51
CA LEU A 100 -13.87 20.11 -19.51
C LEU A 100 -13.39 19.73 -20.91
N ALA A 101 -12.18 19.20 -21.00
CA ALA A 101 -11.65 18.52 -22.19
C ALA A 101 -11.34 17.07 -21.85
N ILE A 102 -11.81 16.14 -22.69
CA ILE A 102 -11.65 14.71 -22.47
C ILE A 102 -10.74 14.13 -23.56
N LYS A 103 -9.83 13.24 -23.14
CA LYS A 103 -9.07 12.36 -24.02
C LYS A 103 -9.23 10.93 -23.53
N ALA A 104 -9.70 10.05 -24.39
CA ALA A 104 -9.76 8.61 -24.15
C ALA A 104 -8.77 7.90 -25.08
N GLU A 105 -8.00 6.95 -24.58
CA GLU A 105 -7.06 6.18 -25.39
C GLU A 105 -6.87 4.75 -24.91
N THR A 106 -6.51 3.88 -25.84
CA THR A 106 -6.02 2.54 -25.52
C THR A 106 -4.51 2.61 -25.30
N SER A 107 -4.05 2.33 -24.08
CA SER A 107 -2.63 2.26 -23.75
C SER A 107 -2.33 0.94 -23.04
N ALA A 108 -1.35 0.17 -23.53
CA ALA A 108 -0.99 -1.15 -23.00
C ALA A 108 -2.19 -2.10 -22.79
N GLY A 109 -3.20 -2.00 -23.66
CA GLY A 109 -4.43 -2.81 -23.58
C GLY A 109 -5.38 -2.42 -22.43
N ARG A 110 -5.29 -1.19 -21.94
CA ARG A 110 -6.19 -0.55 -20.98
C ARG A 110 -6.95 0.57 -21.66
N LEU A 111 -8.11 0.95 -21.13
CA LEU A 111 -8.69 2.26 -21.42
C LEU A 111 -8.07 3.27 -20.46
N VAL A 112 -7.55 4.38 -20.97
CA VAL A 112 -7.08 5.53 -20.19
C VAL A 112 -7.95 6.72 -20.57
N ILE A 113 -8.56 7.37 -19.59
CA ILE A 113 -9.31 8.60 -19.79
C ILE A 113 -8.65 9.71 -18.98
N SER A 114 -8.26 10.77 -19.68
CA SER A 114 -7.77 12.02 -19.11
C SER A 114 -8.85 13.09 -19.22
N VAL A 115 -9.05 13.84 -18.14
CA VAL A 115 -9.96 14.96 -18.05
C VAL A 115 -9.15 16.18 -17.64
N HIS A 116 -9.23 17.24 -18.43
CA HIS A 116 -8.63 18.53 -18.12
C HIS A 116 -9.71 19.56 -17.82
N SER A 117 -9.53 20.36 -16.77
CA SER A 117 -10.42 21.47 -16.42
C SER A 117 -9.71 22.82 -16.52
N THR A 118 -10.33 23.78 -17.23
CA THR A 118 -9.81 25.15 -17.32
C THR A 118 -10.24 26.05 -16.15
N VAL A 119 -11.14 25.58 -15.27
CA VAL A 119 -11.54 26.27 -14.02
C VAL A 119 -11.39 25.39 -12.77
N ASP A 120 -11.38 26.00 -11.57
CA ASP A 120 -11.39 25.25 -10.31
C ASP A 120 -12.80 24.71 -10.10
N GLN A 121 -12.95 23.39 -9.99
CA GLN A 121 -14.23 22.70 -9.85
C GLN A 121 -14.02 21.25 -9.44
N SER A 122 -15.10 20.52 -9.16
CA SER A 122 -15.04 19.09 -8.85
C SER A 122 -15.77 18.25 -9.91
N LEU A 123 -15.30 17.03 -10.15
CA LEU A 123 -15.96 16.04 -11.00
C LEU A 123 -16.17 14.73 -10.24
N ARG A 124 -17.41 14.22 -10.26
CA ARG A 124 -17.79 12.93 -9.67
C ARG A 124 -17.81 11.83 -10.73
N TRP A 125 -16.63 11.31 -11.08
CA TRP A 125 -16.48 10.27 -12.08
C TRP A 125 -15.15 9.50 -11.91
N PRO A 126 -15.08 8.18 -12.17
CA PRO A 126 -16.18 7.30 -12.55
C PRO A 126 -17.10 6.91 -11.39
N ILE A 127 -18.38 6.65 -11.70
CA ILE A 127 -19.37 6.05 -10.80
C ILE A 127 -19.36 4.54 -11.03
N THR A 128 -18.94 3.75 -10.03
CA THR A 128 -18.66 2.30 -10.15
C THR A 128 -19.53 1.47 -9.22
N GLY A 129 -19.62 0.15 -9.45
CA GLY A 129 -20.39 -0.76 -8.60
C GLY A 129 -21.89 -0.84 -8.92
N VAL A 130 -22.37 -0.08 -9.92
CA VAL A 130 -23.79 -0.03 -10.29
C VAL A 130 -24.32 -1.29 -10.99
N ASP A 131 -23.43 -2.11 -11.57
CA ASP A 131 -23.82 -3.35 -12.21
C ASP A 131 -24.27 -4.38 -11.15
N SER A 132 -25.54 -4.76 -11.23
CA SER A 132 -26.19 -5.73 -10.31
C SER A 132 -25.52 -7.11 -10.26
N SER A 133 -24.74 -7.45 -11.29
CA SER A 133 -24.03 -8.72 -11.38
C SER A 133 -22.70 -8.73 -10.61
N LEU A 134 -22.15 -7.57 -10.24
CA LEU A 134 -20.95 -7.47 -9.41
C LEU A 134 -21.20 -8.10 -8.02
N ARG A 135 -20.16 -8.74 -7.49
CA ARG A 135 -20.24 -9.54 -6.25
C ARG A 135 -19.39 -8.98 -5.13
N SER A 136 -18.17 -8.55 -5.43
CA SER A 136 -17.30 -7.95 -4.41
C SER A 136 -16.58 -6.70 -4.91
N LEU A 137 -16.37 -5.78 -3.97
CA LEU A 137 -15.57 -4.56 -4.08
C LEU A 137 -14.21 -4.79 -3.44
N GLN A 138 -13.15 -4.49 -4.17
CA GLN A 138 -11.76 -4.67 -3.78
C GLN A 138 -11.14 -3.30 -3.51
N ILE A 139 -10.64 -3.07 -2.30
CA ILE A 139 -10.01 -1.79 -1.92
C ILE A 139 -8.70 -2.03 -1.15
N PRO A 140 -7.59 -1.38 -1.53
CA PRO A 140 -6.28 -1.56 -0.93
C PRO A 140 -6.12 -0.76 0.37
N ARG A 141 -7.02 -1.02 1.33
CA ARG A 141 -6.95 -0.47 2.68
C ARG A 141 -6.39 -1.53 3.63
N GLY A 142 -5.35 -1.18 4.39
CA GLY A 142 -4.55 -2.18 5.09
C GLY A 142 -3.93 -3.18 4.10
N GLU A 143 -3.80 -4.43 4.51
CA GLU A 143 -3.32 -5.51 3.63
C GLU A 143 -4.21 -5.70 2.39
N GLY A 144 -5.49 -5.36 2.51
CA GLY A 144 -6.47 -5.39 1.42
C GLY A 144 -7.81 -5.96 1.84
N LEU A 145 -8.86 -5.40 1.26
CA LEU A 145 -10.24 -5.79 1.50
C LEU A 145 -10.87 -6.32 0.21
N SER A 146 -11.60 -7.44 0.32
CA SER A 146 -12.52 -7.95 -0.71
C SER A 146 -13.90 -8.10 -0.07
N LEU A 147 -14.76 -7.12 -0.30
CA LEU A 147 -16.03 -6.93 0.40
C LEU A 147 -17.19 -7.39 -0.46
N PRO A 148 -18.06 -8.31 0.01
CA PRO A 148 -19.32 -8.56 -0.68
C PRO A 148 -20.13 -7.27 -0.75
N VAL A 149 -20.53 -6.86 -1.96
CA VAL A 149 -21.16 -5.55 -2.15
C VAL A 149 -22.49 -5.42 -1.40
N ASN A 150 -23.14 -6.52 -1.06
CA ASN A 150 -24.41 -6.58 -0.34
C ASN A 150 -24.26 -6.97 1.14
N ASP A 151 -23.05 -6.95 1.71
CA ASP A 151 -22.87 -7.27 3.13
C ASP A 151 -23.46 -6.15 4.02
N PRO A 152 -24.40 -6.45 4.93
CA PRO A 152 -25.07 -5.44 5.74
C PRO A 152 -24.13 -4.63 6.64
N LEU A 153 -23.03 -5.24 7.12
CA LEU A 153 -22.06 -4.53 7.97
C LEU A 153 -21.38 -3.42 7.17
N TRP A 154 -20.92 -3.74 5.96
CA TRP A 154 -20.21 -2.80 5.09
C TRP A 154 -21.15 -1.77 4.45
N ASN A 155 -22.44 -2.08 4.30
CA ASN A 155 -23.48 -1.16 3.85
C ASN A 155 -24.01 -0.22 4.96
N SER A 156 -23.44 -0.25 6.16
CA SER A 156 -23.81 0.64 7.28
C SER A 156 -22.93 1.88 7.35
N ALA A 157 -23.48 3.00 7.82
CA ALA A 157 -22.73 4.24 8.07
C ALA A 157 -21.88 4.19 9.36
N ASP A 158 -22.33 3.43 10.35
CA ASP A 158 -21.66 3.38 11.66
C ASP A 158 -20.38 2.56 11.64
N ASN A 159 -20.41 1.39 10.98
CA ASN A 159 -19.30 0.43 11.01
C ASN A 159 -18.75 0.09 9.62
N GLY A 160 -19.49 0.43 8.56
CA GLY A 160 -19.17 0.09 7.18
C GLY A 160 -18.56 1.25 6.41
N LEU A 161 -18.89 1.33 5.11
CA LEU A 161 -18.40 2.35 4.19
C LEU A 161 -19.48 3.33 3.74
N ASP A 162 -20.76 3.14 4.07
CA ASP A 162 -21.81 4.02 3.55
C ASP A 162 -21.62 5.47 4.02
N GLY A 163 -21.50 6.39 3.07
CA GLY A 163 -21.28 7.81 3.34
C GLY A 163 -19.83 8.16 3.73
N ILE A 164 -18.88 7.25 3.51
CA ILE A 164 -17.46 7.54 3.71
C ILE A 164 -16.86 8.06 2.40
N ASP A 165 -16.12 9.17 2.50
CA ASP A 165 -15.19 9.62 1.46
C ASP A 165 -13.77 9.24 1.90
N MET A 166 -13.06 8.51 1.04
CA MET A 166 -11.67 8.10 1.28
C MET A 166 -10.73 8.77 0.28
N PRO A 167 -9.90 9.73 0.70
CA PRO A 167 -8.80 10.21 -0.11
C PRO A 167 -7.94 9.04 -0.64
N LEU A 168 -7.61 9.08 -1.94
CA LEU A 168 -6.73 8.05 -2.51
C LEU A 168 -5.33 8.17 -1.89
N MET A 169 -4.87 9.40 -1.70
CA MET A 169 -3.69 9.72 -0.92
C MET A 169 -4.00 9.60 0.58
N GLY A 170 -3.14 8.94 1.36
CA GLY A 170 -3.27 8.88 2.82
C GLY A 170 -4.21 7.80 3.36
N ASP A 171 -5.39 7.61 2.75
CA ASP A 171 -6.39 6.65 3.26
C ASP A 171 -6.23 5.25 2.63
N LEU A 172 -6.08 5.19 1.31
CA LEU A 172 -5.69 3.95 0.61
C LEU A 172 -4.16 3.78 0.62
N ASN A 173 -3.68 2.52 0.59
CA ASN A 173 -2.25 2.24 0.43
C ASN A 173 -1.80 2.40 -1.03
N MET A 174 -2.73 2.21 -1.98
CA MET A 174 -2.45 2.16 -3.41
C MET A 174 -3.63 2.79 -4.14
N PRO A 175 -3.41 3.59 -5.20
CA PRO A 175 -4.47 4.36 -5.83
C PRO A 175 -5.25 3.55 -6.86
N PHE A 176 -5.78 2.40 -6.43
CA PHE A 176 -6.64 1.55 -7.24
C PHE A 176 -7.83 1.04 -6.44
N TRP A 177 -8.87 0.61 -7.15
CA TRP A 177 -9.93 -0.23 -6.61
C TRP A 177 -10.39 -1.22 -7.71
N GLY A 178 -11.27 -2.14 -7.35
CA GLY A 178 -11.78 -3.10 -8.32
C GLY A 178 -13.08 -3.76 -7.93
N TYR A 179 -13.65 -4.47 -8.88
CA TYR A 179 -14.82 -5.32 -8.65
C TYR A 179 -14.63 -6.67 -9.34
N SER A 180 -15.31 -7.69 -8.82
CA SER A 180 -15.38 -9.01 -9.48
C SER A 180 -16.82 -9.49 -9.68
N LYS A 181 -17.00 -10.26 -10.75
CA LYS A 181 -18.23 -10.92 -11.23
C LYS A 181 -17.85 -12.27 -11.82
N GLY A 182 -17.99 -13.35 -11.05
CA GLY A 182 -17.68 -14.70 -11.52
C GLY A 182 -16.25 -14.80 -12.04
N HIS A 183 -16.08 -14.96 -13.35
CA HIS A 183 -14.77 -15.08 -14.02
C HIS A 183 -14.22 -13.74 -14.55
N LEU A 184 -15.01 -12.65 -14.50
CA LEU A 184 -14.65 -11.31 -14.95
C LEU A 184 -14.38 -10.40 -13.76
N GLY A 185 -13.39 -9.52 -13.87
CA GLY A 185 -13.20 -8.41 -12.95
C GLY A 185 -12.93 -7.09 -13.69
N ILE A 186 -13.03 -5.99 -12.96
CA ILE A 186 -12.74 -4.65 -13.46
C ILE A 186 -11.81 -3.98 -12.46
N SER A 187 -10.67 -3.48 -12.94
CA SER A 187 -9.72 -2.70 -12.17
C SER A 187 -9.74 -1.24 -12.61
N TYR A 188 -9.58 -0.35 -11.64
CA TYR A 188 -9.52 1.09 -11.81
C TYR A 188 -8.24 1.57 -11.14
N ILE A 189 -7.43 2.35 -11.84
CA ILE A 189 -6.21 2.98 -11.30
C ILE A 189 -6.29 4.47 -11.56
N SER A 190 -6.05 5.28 -10.52
CA SER A 190 -5.85 6.72 -10.64
C SER A 190 -4.36 7.03 -10.42
N PRO A 191 -3.57 7.29 -11.47
CA PRO A 191 -2.14 7.56 -11.30
C PRO A 191 -1.83 8.77 -10.43
N SER A 192 -2.72 9.77 -10.41
CA SER A 192 -2.70 10.87 -9.46
C SER A 192 -3.63 10.56 -8.29
N ASP A 193 -3.07 10.52 -7.10
CA ASP A 193 -3.76 10.31 -5.83
C ASP A 193 -4.13 11.64 -5.14
N ILE A 194 -3.36 12.70 -5.38
CA ILE A 194 -3.62 14.07 -4.93
C ILE A 194 -4.90 14.62 -5.59
N GLY A 195 -5.74 15.30 -4.80
CA GLY A 195 -7.00 15.90 -5.25
C GLY A 195 -8.09 14.88 -5.59
N THR A 196 -7.90 13.58 -5.30
CA THR A 196 -8.88 12.53 -5.64
C THR A 196 -9.29 11.73 -4.41
N SER A 197 -10.60 11.51 -4.27
CA SER A 197 -11.19 10.67 -3.22
C SER A 197 -12.13 9.62 -3.82
N LEU A 198 -12.36 8.53 -3.11
CA LEU A 198 -13.34 7.50 -3.42
C LEU A 198 -14.49 7.59 -2.43
N SER A 199 -15.65 8.03 -2.92
CA SER A 199 -16.89 8.22 -2.16
C SER A 199 -17.76 6.95 -2.22
N PHE A 200 -18.11 6.38 -1.07
CA PHE A 200 -18.88 5.15 -0.99
C PHE A 200 -20.35 5.42 -0.62
N LYS A 201 -21.27 4.74 -1.30
CA LYS A 201 -22.70 4.82 -1.02
C LYS A 201 -23.38 3.47 -1.08
N SER A 202 -24.21 3.18 -0.08
CA SER A 202 -25.14 2.05 -0.10
C SER A 202 -26.43 2.44 -0.82
N ASN A 203 -26.68 1.82 -1.98
CA ASN A 203 -27.88 2.01 -2.77
C ASN A 203 -28.68 0.70 -2.82
N GLY A 204 -29.82 0.66 -2.13
CA GLY A 204 -30.63 -0.57 -2.04
C GLY A 204 -29.89 -1.73 -1.35
N GLY A 205 -29.03 -1.42 -0.37
CA GLY A 205 -28.20 -2.40 0.34
C GLY A 205 -27.04 -2.95 -0.48
N ARG A 206 -26.59 -2.19 -1.50
CA ARG A 206 -25.40 -2.53 -2.30
C ARG A 206 -24.43 -1.34 -2.32
N LEU A 207 -23.16 -1.63 -2.06
CA LEU A 207 -22.08 -0.65 -2.08
C LEU A 207 -21.67 -0.29 -3.49
N ASN A 208 -21.68 1.00 -3.76
CA ASN A 208 -21.13 1.64 -4.95
C ASN A 208 -20.00 2.57 -4.53
N ALA A 209 -19.07 2.84 -5.44
CA ALA A 209 -17.97 3.77 -5.22
C ALA A 209 -17.89 4.78 -6.37
N THR A 210 -17.75 6.05 -6.05
CA THR A 210 -17.61 7.14 -7.02
C THR A 210 -16.32 7.87 -6.76
N ALA A 211 -15.43 7.93 -7.74
CA ALA A 211 -14.26 8.79 -7.62
C ALA A 211 -14.70 10.26 -7.75
N VAL A 212 -14.14 11.11 -6.90
CA VAL A 212 -14.38 12.55 -6.86
C VAL A 212 -13.03 13.22 -6.99
N HIS A 213 -12.88 14.06 -8.00
CA HIS A 213 -11.64 14.78 -8.26
C HIS A 213 -11.86 16.28 -8.17
N ASP A 214 -11.01 16.97 -7.42
CA ASP A 214 -10.99 18.42 -7.27
C ASP A 214 -9.90 19.01 -8.16
N PHE A 215 -10.34 19.70 -9.22
CA PHE A 215 -9.46 20.46 -10.09
C PHE A 215 -9.08 21.77 -9.43
N SER A 216 -7.79 21.96 -9.17
CA SER A 216 -7.23 23.16 -8.55
C SER A 216 -5.97 23.60 -9.28
N ALA A 217 -5.94 24.87 -9.69
CA ALA A 217 -4.74 25.47 -10.26
C ALA A 217 -3.63 25.61 -9.22
N HIS A 218 -4.01 25.80 -7.95
CA HIS A 218 -3.06 25.95 -6.84
C HIS A 218 -2.40 24.62 -6.46
N GLU A 219 -3.18 23.54 -6.42
CA GLU A 219 -2.67 22.20 -6.08
C GLU A 219 -2.03 21.47 -7.28
N ASP A 220 -2.01 22.08 -8.46
CA ASP A 220 -1.55 21.46 -9.71
C ASP A 220 -2.33 20.16 -10.04
N THR A 221 -3.66 20.21 -9.86
CA THR A 221 -4.59 19.11 -10.10
C THR A 221 -5.58 19.40 -11.24
N ARG A 222 -5.23 20.26 -12.21
CA ARG A 222 -6.13 20.55 -13.36
C ARG A 222 -6.27 19.40 -14.36
N ASP A 223 -5.48 18.35 -14.19
CA ASP A 223 -5.51 17.13 -14.98
C ASP A 223 -5.85 15.93 -14.10
N TYR A 224 -6.86 15.18 -14.51
CA TYR A 224 -7.34 13.97 -13.84
C TYR A 224 -7.27 12.79 -14.78
N VAL A 225 -6.69 11.67 -14.32
CA VAL A 225 -6.53 10.47 -15.16
C VAL A 225 -7.06 9.25 -14.43
N VAL A 226 -7.90 8.47 -15.10
CA VAL A 226 -8.34 7.16 -14.64
C VAL A 226 -8.08 6.14 -15.74
N SER A 227 -7.46 5.02 -15.37
CA SER A 227 -7.31 3.87 -16.26
C SER A 227 -8.15 2.68 -15.81
N PHE A 228 -8.65 1.93 -16.78
CA PHE A 228 -9.54 0.80 -16.60
C PHE A 228 -8.99 -0.43 -17.31
N ALA A 229 -9.05 -1.58 -16.64
CA ALA A 229 -8.70 -2.86 -17.25
C ALA A 229 -9.70 -3.95 -16.86
N LEU A 230 -9.98 -4.85 -17.82
CA LEU A 230 -10.69 -6.09 -17.53
C LEU A 230 -9.70 -7.10 -16.94
N THR A 231 -10.00 -7.58 -15.73
CA THR A 231 -9.18 -8.57 -15.01
C THR A 231 -9.87 -9.93 -15.02
N ASP A 232 -9.22 -10.93 -14.41
CA ASP A 232 -9.95 -12.11 -13.98
C ASP A 232 -10.82 -11.75 -12.77
N GLY A 233 -11.85 -12.54 -12.49
CA GLY A 233 -12.70 -12.36 -11.31
C GLY A 233 -12.01 -12.67 -9.97
N SER A 234 -10.67 -12.76 -9.94
CA SER A 234 -9.90 -13.03 -8.73
C SER A 234 -10.10 -11.90 -7.71
N PRO A 235 -10.15 -12.21 -6.39
CA PRO A 235 -10.18 -11.18 -5.35
C PRO A 235 -8.94 -10.27 -5.35
N ILE A 236 -7.84 -10.67 -5.99
CA ILE A 236 -6.61 -9.87 -6.14
C ILE A 236 -6.38 -9.37 -7.56
N GLY A 237 -7.37 -9.49 -8.45
CA GLY A 237 -7.24 -9.13 -9.87
C GLY A 237 -6.81 -7.68 -10.10
N ALA A 238 -7.39 -6.74 -9.35
CA ALA A 238 -7.01 -5.32 -9.43
C ALA A 238 -5.59 -5.04 -8.91
N ALA A 239 -5.14 -5.76 -7.88
CA ALA A 239 -3.77 -5.62 -7.37
C ALA A 239 -2.72 -6.14 -8.37
N LYS A 240 -3.01 -7.27 -9.05
CA LYS A 240 -2.17 -7.78 -10.16
C LYS A 240 -2.09 -6.75 -11.28
N ASP A 241 -3.22 -6.12 -11.61
CA ASP A 241 -3.28 -5.10 -12.65
C ASP A 241 -2.47 -3.84 -12.30
N TYR A 242 -2.56 -3.39 -11.05
CA TYR A 242 -1.78 -2.28 -10.53
C TYR A 242 -0.27 -2.59 -10.49
N ARG A 243 0.12 -3.80 -10.08
CA ARG A 243 1.53 -4.21 -10.14
C ARG A 243 2.10 -4.14 -11.55
N ARG A 244 1.36 -4.64 -12.55
CA ARG A 244 1.77 -4.52 -13.96
C ARG A 244 1.89 -3.05 -14.38
N TRP A 245 0.99 -2.20 -13.90
CA TRP A 245 1.06 -0.76 -14.15
C TRP A 245 2.35 -0.16 -13.57
N LEU A 246 2.71 -0.46 -12.32
CA LEU A 246 3.97 0.00 -11.71
C LEU A 246 5.20 -0.45 -12.51
N LEU A 247 5.25 -1.72 -12.93
CA LEU A 247 6.34 -2.25 -13.74
C LEU A 247 6.46 -1.55 -15.10
N GLN A 248 5.33 -1.31 -15.78
CA GLN A 248 5.28 -0.62 -17.07
C GLN A 248 5.73 0.85 -16.98
N HIS A 249 5.56 1.48 -15.82
CA HIS A 249 5.93 2.88 -15.59
C HIS A 249 7.27 3.04 -14.88
N HIS A 250 8.00 1.94 -14.64
CA HIS A 250 9.28 1.94 -13.90
C HIS A 250 9.16 2.53 -12.49
N GLN A 251 8.02 2.29 -11.84
CA GLN A 251 7.69 2.83 -10.51
C GLN A 251 7.73 1.78 -9.39
N LEU A 252 8.29 0.60 -9.67
CA LEU A 252 8.52 -0.43 -8.67
C LEU A 252 10.02 -0.59 -8.44
N ARG A 253 10.46 -0.53 -7.19
CA ARG A 253 11.81 -0.90 -6.79
C ARG A 253 11.77 -2.02 -5.74
N THR A 254 12.40 -3.14 -6.05
CA THR A 254 12.41 -4.32 -5.18
C THR A 254 13.36 -4.16 -4.00
N LEU A 255 13.13 -4.94 -2.94
CA LEU A 255 14.04 -5.08 -1.79
C LEU A 255 15.40 -5.62 -2.22
N ALA A 256 15.44 -6.47 -3.25
CA ALA A 256 16.69 -6.95 -3.83
C ALA A 256 17.52 -5.80 -4.44
N GLU A 257 16.91 -4.97 -5.30
CA GLU A 257 17.57 -3.79 -5.90
C GLU A 257 17.93 -2.71 -4.86
N LYS A 258 17.19 -2.62 -3.76
CA LYS A 258 17.56 -1.73 -2.64
C LYS A 258 18.71 -2.30 -1.83
N ALA A 259 18.76 -3.63 -1.64
CA ALA A 259 19.82 -4.31 -0.92
C ALA A 259 21.19 -4.23 -1.61
N GLU A 260 21.24 -3.95 -2.92
CA GLU A 260 22.48 -3.63 -3.63
C GLU A 260 23.18 -2.39 -3.06
N ASN A 261 22.40 -1.41 -2.57
CA ASN A 261 22.91 -0.19 -1.94
C ASN A 261 23.06 -0.33 -0.41
N SER A 262 22.15 -1.05 0.25
CA SER A 262 22.22 -1.34 1.69
C SER A 262 22.03 -2.83 1.97
N PRO A 263 23.13 -3.61 2.11
CA PRO A 263 23.05 -5.05 2.36
C PRO A 263 22.29 -5.45 3.64
N GLU A 264 22.13 -4.53 4.58
CA GLU A 264 21.36 -4.74 5.82
C GLU A 264 19.88 -5.02 5.55
N ILE A 265 19.33 -4.53 4.42
CA ILE A 265 17.94 -4.80 3.99
C ILE A 265 17.65 -6.30 3.89
N ALA A 266 18.65 -7.11 3.48
CA ALA A 266 18.51 -8.55 3.40
C ALA A 266 18.21 -9.22 4.77
N LYS A 267 18.45 -8.54 5.90
CA LYS A 267 18.13 -9.05 7.23
C LYS A 267 16.64 -8.96 7.57
N LEU A 268 15.83 -8.24 6.79
CA LEU A 268 14.36 -8.27 6.89
C LEU A 268 13.79 -9.66 6.53
N ARG A 269 14.54 -10.48 5.78
CA ARG A 269 14.14 -11.86 5.42
C ARG A 269 13.85 -12.69 6.66
N GLY A 270 12.58 -13.05 6.83
CA GLY A 270 12.08 -13.83 7.97
C GLY A 270 12.09 -13.10 9.32
N ALA A 271 12.40 -11.80 9.36
CA ALA A 271 12.40 -11.03 10.59
C ALA A 271 10.97 -10.74 11.03
N PHE A 272 10.65 -11.04 12.29
CA PHE A 272 9.56 -10.36 12.97
C PHE A 272 10.02 -8.98 13.44
N HIS A 273 9.08 -8.13 13.78
CA HIS A 273 9.36 -6.75 14.18
C HIS A 273 8.95 -6.57 15.65
N ALA A 274 9.65 -5.73 16.39
CA ALA A 274 9.33 -5.50 17.79
C ALA A 274 9.70 -4.09 18.24
N TYR A 275 8.84 -3.47 19.06
CA TYR A 275 9.21 -2.30 19.83
C TYR A 275 9.61 -2.70 21.24
N VAL A 276 10.79 -2.25 21.70
CA VAL A 276 11.31 -2.52 23.04
C VAL A 276 11.15 -1.33 23.97
N TRP A 277 10.72 -1.62 25.20
CA TRP A 277 10.49 -0.63 26.25
C TRP A 277 11.25 -1.00 27.53
N GLY A 278 11.69 0.03 28.26
CA GLY A 278 12.31 -0.13 29.58
C GLY A 278 13.43 -1.18 29.57
N THR A 279 13.27 -2.23 30.37
CA THR A 279 14.26 -3.31 30.49
C THR A 279 14.50 -4.09 29.19
N GLY A 280 13.55 -4.05 28.24
CA GLY A 280 13.72 -4.62 26.90
C GLY A 280 14.84 -3.97 26.08
N ARG A 281 15.32 -2.77 26.47
CA ARG A 281 16.42 -2.06 25.81
C ARG A 281 17.81 -2.54 26.25
N SER A 282 17.91 -3.65 27.00
CA SER A 282 19.19 -4.16 27.53
C SER A 282 19.88 -5.17 26.60
N ALA A 283 21.22 -5.28 26.70
CA ALA A 283 21.97 -6.34 26.01
C ALA A 283 21.54 -7.74 26.49
N THR A 284 21.15 -7.87 27.77
CA THR A 284 20.62 -9.11 28.34
C THR A 284 19.33 -9.52 27.64
N ALA A 285 18.37 -8.59 27.47
CA ALA A 285 17.12 -8.84 26.76
C ALA A 285 17.36 -9.33 25.32
N MET A 286 18.32 -8.73 24.60
CA MET A 286 18.67 -9.16 23.24
C MET A 286 19.24 -10.59 23.22
N ASN A 287 20.07 -10.94 24.20
CA ASN A 287 20.62 -12.29 24.33
C ASN A 287 19.56 -13.30 24.76
N ASP A 288 18.63 -12.92 25.61
CA ASP A 288 17.57 -13.81 26.07
C ASP A 288 16.55 -14.12 24.96
N LEU A 289 16.24 -13.16 24.09
CA LEU A 289 15.50 -13.43 22.85
C LEU A 289 16.20 -14.48 21.99
N ARG A 290 17.52 -14.35 21.81
CA ARG A 290 18.31 -15.32 21.04
C ARG A 290 18.32 -16.69 21.70
N LYS A 291 18.48 -16.76 23.02
CA LYS A 291 18.42 -18.02 23.79
C LYS A 291 17.03 -18.68 23.71
N ALA A 292 15.96 -17.89 23.67
CA ALA A 292 14.59 -18.39 23.51
C ALA A 292 14.32 -18.96 22.11
N GLY A 293 15.23 -18.75 21.15
CA GLY A 293 15.13 -19.28 19.79
C GLY A 293 14.63 -18.27 18.76
N VAL A 294 14.51 -16.99 19.11
CA VAL A 294 14.23 -15.93 18.13
C VAL A 294 15.51 -15.73 17.29
N GLY A 295 15.38 -16.01 15.99
CA GLY A 295 16.49 -16.06 15.04
C GLY A 295 16.70 -14.75 14.27
N LYS A 296 15.61 -14.05 13.96
CA LYS A 296 15.58 -12.83 13.14
C LYS A 296 14.62 -11.82 13.74
N LEU A 297 15.07 -10.58 13.93
CA LEU A 297 14.21 -9.55 14.51
C LEU A 297 14.63 -8.18 13.99
N LEU A 298 13.67 -7.31 13.77
CA LEU A 298 13.87 -5.86 13.72
C LEU A 298 13.40 -5.28 15.06
N VAL A 299 14.31 -4.60 15.77
CA VAL A 299 14.08 -4.01 17.08
C VAL A 299 14.04 -2.50 16.97
N SER A 300 12.88 -1.91 17.26
CA SER A 300 12.70 -0.45 17.33
C SER A 300 12.54 0.01 18.77
N TRP A 301 12.89 1.26 19.04
CA TRP A 301 12.56 1.92 20.31
C TRP A 301 12.02 3.32 20.04
N ASP A 302 11.09 3.74 20.89
CA ASP A 302 10.50 5.08 20.82
C ASP A 302 11.56 6.15 21.12
N ALA A 303 11.36 7.37 20.61
CA ALA A 303 12.24 8.52 20.79
C ALA A 303 12.02 9.24 22.12
N ASP A 304 11.74 8.49 23.18
CA ASP A 304 11.67 9.02 24.53
C ASP A 304 13.07 9.42 25.05
N LYS A 305 13.14 9.88 26.30
CA LYS A 305 14.41 10.35 26.89
C LYS A 305 15.45 9.24 27.11
N GLN A 306 15.13 7.97 26.88
CA GLN A 306 16.00 6.81 27.10
C GLN A 306 16.33 6.12 25.78
N LYS A 307 17.42 6.50 25.12
CA LYS A 307 17.90 5.75 23.95
C LYS A 307 18.24 4.30 24.31
N MET A 308 18.17 3.40 23.34
CA MET A 308 18.74 2.07 23.51
C MET A 308 20.28 2.17 23.61
N PRO A 309 20.92 1.65 24.67
CA PRO A 309 22.37 1.76 24.83
C PRO A 309 23.17 1.07 23.72
N ALA A 310 24.35 1.59 23.41
CA ALA A 310 25.23 1.08 22.35
C ALA A 310 25.53 -0.41 22.51
N GLU A 311 25.78 -0.90 23.73
CA GLU A 311 26.05 -2.32 23.99
C GLU A 311 24.84 -3.22 23.67
N ALA A 312 23.62 -2.71 23.81
CA ALA A 312 22.40 -3.43 23.46
C ALA A 312 22.19 -3.45 21.94
N ILE A 313 22.45 -2.34 21.24
CA ILE A 313 22.45 -2.28 19.77
C ILE A 313 23.48 -3.27 19.21
N GLN A 314 24.68 -3.30 19.76
CA GLN A 314 25.73 -4.26 19.35
C GLN A 314 25.34 -5.71 19.65
N ALA A 315 24.67 -5.98 20.78
CA ALA A 315 24.14 -7.31 21.08
C ALA A 315 23.06 -7.75 20.08
N ALA A 316 22.13 -6.85 19.72
CA ALA A 316 21.13 -7.11 18.69
C ALA A 316 21.79 -7.47 17.35
N LYS A 317 22.76 -6.65 16.89
CA LYS A 317 23.49 -6.88 15.63
C LYS A 317 24.27 -8.20 15.63
N ARG A 318 24.94 -8.55 16.74
CA ARG A 318 25.64 -9.85 16.90
C ARG A 318 24.68 -11.04 16.84
N ASN A 319 23.45 -10.87 17.32
CA ASN A 319 22.40 -11.90 17.23
C ASN A 319 21.74 -11.98 15.84
N GLY A 320 22.19 -11.16 14.88
CA GLY A 320 21.67 -11.12 13.52
C GLY A 320 20.40 -10.28 13.36
N TYR A 321 20.10 -9.41 14.34
CA TYR A 321 18.96 -8.52 14.32
C TYR A 321 19.27 -7.19 13.66
N LEU A 322 18.21 -6.53 13.21
CA LEU A 322 18.15 -5.12 12.87
C LEU A 322 17.75 -4.32 14.12
N ALA A 323 18.27 -3.11 14.28
CA ALA A 323 18.02 -2.25 15.42
C ALA A 323 18.11 -0.76 15.05
N GLY A 324 17.11 0.04 15.43
CA GLY A 324 17.14 1.48 15.18
C GLY A 324 16.02 2.29 15.84
N PRO A 325 16.19 3.61 15.90
CA PRO A 325 15.26 4.51 16.59
C PRO A 325 13.98 4.73 15.76
N TYR A 326 12.92 5.10 16.48
CA TYR A 326 11.83 5.90 15.96
C TYR A 326 12.26 7.36 15.85
N ASP A 327 11.80 8.07 14.83
CA ASP A 327 11.89 9.52 14.72
C ASP A 327 10.68 10.09 13.95
N THR A 328 10.50 11.40 13.99
CA THR A 328 9.53 12.12 13.17
C THR A 328 10.02 13.52 12.82
N TRP A 329 9.81 13.95 11.58
CA TRP A 329 10.17 15.30 11.12
C TRP A 329 8.98 16.21 10.86
N ASP A 330 7.78 15.74 11.20
CA ASP A 330 6.53 16.32 10.73
C ASP A 330 6.05 17.47 11.63
N ASN A 331 6.48 17.50 12.89
CA ASN A 331 5.97 18.41 13.91
C ASN A 331 7.09 19.16 14.63
N ALA A 332 6.83 20.41 15.01
CA ALA A 332 7.64 21.18 15.93
C ALA A 332 6.79 21.72 17.10
N GLN A 333 7.42 21.91 18.25
CA GLN A 333 6.82 22.49 19.46
C GLN A 333 7.83 23.43 20.14
N PRO A 334 7.36 24.39 20.95
CA PRO A 334 8.24 25.20 21.79
C PRO A 334 9.07 24.29 22.72
N PRO A 335 10.41 24.39 22.73
CA PRO A 335 11.30 23.46 23.44
C PRO A 335 10.96 23.26 24.92
N GLU A 336 10.55 24.33 25.59
CA GLU A 336 10.20 24.36 27.02
C GLU A 336 8.90 23.64 27.38
N THR A 337 8.00 23.42 26.40
CA THR A 337 6.70 22.76 26.61
C THR A 337 6.52 21.48 25.81
N ALA A 338 7.50 21.12 24.98
CA ALA A 338 7.45 19.94 24.13
C ALA A 338 7.26 18.64 24.94
N ASP A 339 6.30 17.83 24.52
CA ASP A 339 5.98 16.54 25.14
C ASP A 339 6.92 15.41 24.68
N ALA A 340 7.55 15.56 23.51
CA ALA A 340 8.48 14.62 22.92
C ALA A 340 9.77 15.33 22.45
N PRO A 341 10.96 14.74 22.68
CA PRO A 341 12.23 15.25 22.18
C PRO A 341 12.25 15.44 20.65
N THR A 342 11.50 14.62 19.91
CA THR A 342 11.41 14.69 18.45
C THR A 342 10.66 15.92 17.92
N SER A 343 9.90 16.61 18.76
CA SER A 343 9.25 17.88 18.39
C SER A 343 10.13 19.11 18.67
N VAL A 344 11.33 18.92 19.22
CA VAL A 344 12.26 20.03 19.51
C VAL A 344 13.26 20.17 18.37
N TRP A 345 13.36 21.39 17.83
CA TRP A 345 14.26 21.72 16.73
C TRP A 345 15.17 22.90 17.09
N PRO A 346 16.36 23.02 16.48
CA PRO A 346 17.19 24.22 16.63
C PRO A 346 16.46 25.48 16.13
N ALA A 347 16.75 26.62 16.76
CA ALA A 347 16.26 27.89 16.25
C ALA A 347 16.83 28.18 14.84
N PRO A 348 16.05 28.80 13.94
CA PRO A 348 14.69 29.32 14.12
C PRO A 348 13.58 28.39 13.58
N VAL A 349 13.78 27.06 13.49
CA VAL A 349 12.85 26.13 12.80
C VAL A 349 11.41 26.24 13.30
N TRP A 350 11.20 26.30 14.62
CA TRP A 350 9.86 26.46 15.20
C TRP A 350 9.19 27.78 14.78
N ASP A 351 9.95 28.86 14.67
CA ASP A 351 9.39 30.19 14.38
C ASP A 351 9.14 30.40 12.89
N GLU A 352 9.97 29.79 12.03
CA GLU A 352 10.03 30.11 10.60
C GLU A 352 9.55 28.99 9.67
N ALA A 353 9.60 27.72 10.09
CA ALA A 353 9.30 26.57 9.22
C ALA A 353 7.92 25.95 9.45
N CYS A 354 7.09 26.51 10.32
CA CYS A 354 5.71 26.06 10.48
C CYS A 354 4.87 26.34 9.22
N ILE A 355 4.03 25.38 8.85
CA ILE A 355 3.06 25.52 7.75
C ILE A 355 2.00 26.56 8.12
N ARG A 356 1.62 27.38 7.13
CA ARG A 356 0.48 28.30 7.24
C ARG A 356 -0.59 27.99 6.20
N ASP A 357 -1.84 28.05 6.64
CA ASP A 357 -3.01 27.94 5.76
C ASP A 357 -3.22 29.18 4.89
N ALA A 358 -4.25 29.15 4.03
CA ALA A 358 -4.58 30.25 3.12
C ALA A 358 -4.95 31.56 3.84
N GLN A 359 -5.28 31.49 5.14
CA GLN A 359 -5.57 32.65 6.00
C GLN A 359 -4.33 33.12 6.78
N GLY A 360 -3.18 32.49 6.56
CA GLY A 360 -1.92 32.77 7.24
C GLY A 360 -1.85 32.22 8.67
N GLN A 361 -2.81 31.40 9.10
CA GLN A 361 -2.82 30.78 10.43
C GLN A 361 -1.94 29.54 10.44
N LEU A 362 -1.31 29.26 11.59
CA LEU A 362 -0.49 28.06 11.75
C LEU A 362 -1.35 26.80 11.64
N THR A 363 -0.90 25.84 10.84
CA THR A 363 -1.50 24.51 10.82
C THR A 363 -1.07 23.76 12.07
N GLY A 364 -2.02 23.54 12.98
CA GLY A 364 -1.77 22.88 14.27
C GLY A 364 -1.27 21.45 14.09
N GLY A 365 -0.20 21.11 14.82
CA GLY A 365 0.45 19.81 14.73
C GLY A 365 -0.34 18.65 15.33
N PHE A 366 0.29 17.48 15.43
CA PHE A 366 -0.36 16.24 15.87
C PHE A 366 -1.09 16.40 17.23
N GLU A 367 -2.36 16.00 17.26
CA GLU A 367 -3.28 16.20 18.41
C GLU A 367 -3.42 17.66 18.86
N GLY A 368 -3.19 18.62 17.96
CA GLY A 368 -3.31 20.06 18.21
C GLY A 368 -2.13 20.66 18.98
N ARG A 369 -0.99 19.96 19.05
CA ARG A 369 0.21 20.43 19.75
C ARG A 369 1.22 20.99 18.74
N GLY A 370 1.70 22.20 19.00
CA GLY A 370 2.69 22.83 18.12
C GLY A 370 2.15 23.09 16.71
N CYS A 371 2.99 22.84 15.70
CA CYS A 371 2.69 23.06 14.29
C CYS A 371 3.27 21.93 13.44
N TYR A 372 2.62 21.66 12.30
CA TYR A 372 3.26 20.87 11.25
C TYR A 372 4.37 21.69 10.57
N LEU A 373 5.47 21.01 10.24
CA LEU A 373 6.63 21.60 9.59
C LEU A 373 6.55 21.51 8.08
N SER A 374 6.91 22.61 7.42
CA SER A 374 7.02 22.72 5.98
C SER A 374 8.24 21.95 5.50
N SER A 375 8.00 20.87 4.75
CA SER A 375 9.09 20.10 4.15
C SER A 375 9.88 20.95 3.15
N GLN A 376 9.26 21.98 2.56
CA GLN A 376 9.91 22.95 1.70
C GLN A 376 10.87 23.87 2.48
N ALA A 377 10.45 24.38 3.64
CA ALA A 377 11.33 25.19 4.48
C ALA A 377 12.56 24.38 4.94
N LEU A 378 12.35 23.14 5.37
CA LEU A 378 13.45 22.24 5.76
C LEU A 378 14.39 21.94 4.58
N ALA A 379 13.84 21.64 3.40
CA ALA A 379 14.65 21.37 2.21
C ALA A 379 15.49 22.59 1.76
N GLN A 380 14.94 23.81 1.86
CA GLN A 380 15.67 25.04 1.55
C GLN A 380 16.77 25.36 2.56
N ALA A 381 16.55 25.04 3.85
CA ALA A 381 17.51 25.29 4.92
C ALA A 381 18.63 24.24 4.96
N GLU A 382 18.38 23.02 4.48
CA GLU A 382 19.32 21.90 4.62
C GLU A 382 20.74 22.17 4.08
N PRO A 383 20.95 22.83 2.92
CA PRO A 383 22.30 23.10 2.40
C PRO A 383 23.16 24.01 3.27
N THR A 384 22.57 24.82 4.16
CA THR A 384 23.29 25.78 5.01
C THR A 384 23.24 25.45 6.49
N HIS A 385 22.14 24.85 6.95
CA HIS A 385 21.88 24.59 8.36
C HIS A 385 21.96 23.12 8.74
N HIS A 386 21.87 22.20 7.78
CA HIS A 386 22.02 20.76 7.99
C HIS A 386 21.11 20.17 9.07
N TYR A 387 19.89 20.71 9.24
CA TYR A 387 18.98 20.30 10.32
C TYR A 387 18.64 18.80 10.28
N LEU A 388 18.39 18.26 9.09
CA LEU A 388 18.06 16.85 8.91
C LEU A 388 19.31 15.98 9.03
N ALA A 389 20.42 16.38 8.40
CA ALA A 389 21.69 15.65 8.50
C ALA A 389 22.21 15.55 9.95
N ASP A 390 22.17 16.64 10.71
CA ASP A 390 22.59 16.68 12.11
C ASP A 390 21.67 15.83 13.00
N ARG A 391 20.36 15.84 12.70
CA ARG A 391 19.38 15.00 13.38
C ARG A 391 19.63 13.52 13.13
N ILE A 392 19.86 13.12 11.87
CA ILE A 392 20.22 11.75 11.52
C ILE A 392 21.50 11.36 12.25
N ALA A 393 22.56 12.17 12.18
CA ALA A 393 23.84 11.90 12.87
C ALA A 393 23.64 11.70 14.39
N THR A 394 22.81 12.52 15.02
CA THR A 394 22.49 12.43 16.45
C THR A 394 21.68 11.17 16.80
N MET A 395 20.75 10.78 15.94
CA MET A 395 19.91 9.60 16.11
C MET A 395 20.70 8.31 15.83
N THR A 396 21.74 8.38 15.01
CA THR A 396 22.56 7.22 14.61
C THR A 396 23.96 7.20 15.22
N ALA A 397 24.24 8.02 16.24
CA ALA A 397 25.56 8.12 16.88
C ALA A 397 26.07 6.76 17.42
N ASP A 398 25.18 5.91 17.93
CA ASP A 398 25.50 4.57 18.44
C ASP A 398 25.43 3.45 17.37
N HIS A 399 25.45 3.85 16.08
CA HIS A 399 25.50 2.98 14.91
C HIS A 399 24.37 1.93 14.79
N PRO A 400 23.08 2.35 14.88
CA PRO A 400 21.96 1.52 14.45
C PRO A 400 22.07 1.20 12.95
N ASN A 401 21.27 0.24 12.48
CA ASN A 401 21.20 -0.14 11.06
C ASN A 401 19.78 0.02 10.48
N THR A 402 18.82 0.52 11.28
CA THR A 402 17.51 0.93 10.79
C THR A 402 17.18 2.34 11.23
N TYR A 403 16.18 2.94 10.58
CA TYR A 403 15.63 4.23 10.94
C TYR A 403 14.14 4.24 10.62
N PHE A 404 13.28 4.40 11.63
CA PHE A 404 11.85 4.51 11.42
C PHE A 404 11.46 5.99 11.42
N LEU A 405 10.93 6.49 10.30
CA LEU A 405 10.52 7.89 10.14
C LEU A 405 8.99 8.00 10.03
N ASP A 406 8.38 8.54 11.07
CA ASP A 406 6.95 8.87 11.14
C ASP A 406 6.71 10.33 10.69
N VAL A 407 5.66 10.75 9.99
CA VAL A 407 4.61 10.01 9.26
C VAL A 407 4.88 10.05 7.76
N ASP A 408 6.12 10.31 7.34
CA ASP A 408 6.48 10.74 5.99
C ASP A 408 5.86 9.93 4.85
N SER A 409 5.82 8.62 4.97
CA SER A 409 5.26 7.73 3.94
C SER A 409 3.78 7.37 4.11
N ALA A 410 3.10 7.96 5.10
CA ALA A 410 1.71 7.64 5.44
C ALA A 410 0.70 8.31 4.50
N GLY A 411 1.04 9.49 3.95
CA GLY A 411 0.25 10.21 2.94
C GLY A 411 -0.57 11.40 3.46
N GLU A 412 -0.35 11.87 4.69
CA GLU A 412 -0.80 13.21 5.08
C GLU A 412 0.14 14.23 4.41
N LEU A 413 -0.39 15.02 3.49
CA LEU A 413 0.35 16.01 2.71
C LEU A 413 -0.25 17.40 2.92
N PHE A 414 0.62 18.41 2.95
CA PHE A 414 0.24 19.77 3.28
C PHE A 414 0.47 20.75 2.13
N THR A 415 -0.32 21.82 2.18
CA THR A 415 -0.11 23.04 1.40
C THR A 415 0.30 24.15 2.35
N ASP A 416 1.40 24.82 2.03
CA ASP A 416 1.95 25.95 2.77
C ASP A 416 1.86 27.23 1.94
N TYR A 417 1.11 28.19 2.47
CA TYR A 417 0.89 29.50 1.86
C TYR A 417 1.95 30.54 2.29
N THR A 418 2.96 30.15 3.07
CA THR A 418 4.02 31.05 3.50
C THR A 418 4.87 31.51 2.29
N PRO A 419 4.98 32.82 2.00
CA PRO A 419 5.68 33.31 0.80
C PRO A 419 7.16 32.94 0.71
N ALA A 420 7.82 32.70 1.85
CA ALA A 420 9.24 32.33 1.88
C ALA A 420 9.49 30.88 1.39
N HIS A 421 8.52 29.98 1.59
CA HIS A 421 8.65 28.56 1.30
C HIS A 421 7.33 27.95 0.80
N PRO A 422 6.71 28.52 -0.27
CA PRO A 422 5.42 28.06 -0.75
C PRO A 422 5.51 26.59 -1.20
N MET A 423 4.51 25.81 -0.82
CA MET A 423 4.49 24.37 -1.03
C MET A 423 3.06 23.93 -1.29
N ASN A 424 2.81 23.17 -2.36
CA ASN A 424 1.56 22.43 -2.52
C ASN A 424 1.79 20.95 -2.20
N GLN A 425 0.73 20.14 -2.16
CA GLN A 425 0.84 18.73 -1.77
C GLN A 425 1.82 17.94 -2.65
N LYS A 426 1.88 18.25 -3.95
CA LYS A 426 2.81 17.61 -4.89
C LYS A 426 4.27 17.92 -4.53
N LYS A 427 4.56 19.17 -4.15
CA LYS A 427 5.90 19.56 -3.71
C LYS A 427 6.24 18.96 -2.35
N ASP A 428 5.29 18.89 -1.42
CA ASP A 428 5.48 18.22 -0.13
C ASP A 428 5.84 16.74 -0.32
N LEU A 429 5.10 16.02 -1.17
CA LEU A 429 5.38 14.64 -1.54
C LEU A 429 6.80 14.45 -2.09
N GLN A 430 7.24 15.33 -2.99
CA GLN A 430 8.59 15.30 -3.55
C GLN A 430 9.66 15.48 -2.48
N ASN A 431 9.49 16.47 -1.59
CA ASN A 431 10.44 16.75 -0.51
C ASN A 431 10.50 15.58 0.48
N ARG A 432 9.35 14.97 0.83
CA ARG A 432 9.27 13.77 1.69
C ARG A 432 9.98 12.58 1.06
N LEU A 433 9.78 12.33 -0.23
CA LEU A 433 10.48 11.28 -0.97
C LEU A 433 12.00 11.50 -0.99
N GLU A 434 12.45 12.73 -1.18
CA GLU A 434 13.88 13.08 -1.18
C GLU A 434 14.51 12.84 0.19
N ARG A 435 13.93 13.38 1.26
CA ARG A 435 14.47 13.25 2.62
C ARG A 435 14.42 11.82 3.17
N MET A 436 13.38 11.03 2.84
CA MET A 436 13.36 9.59 3.13
C MET A 436 14.45 8.85 2.34
N GLY A 437 14.69 9.27 1.08
CA GLY A 437 15.72 8.70 0.23
C GLY A 437 17.12 8.79 0.83
N TRP A 438 17.42 9.85 1.58
CA TRP A 438 18.72 10.03 2.25
C TRP A 438 19.04 8.94 3.27
N LEU A 439 18.03 8.49 4.03
CA LEU A 439 18.20 7.45 5.05
C LEU A 439 18.81 6.17 4.45
N SER A 440 18.30 5.75 3.29
CA SER A 440 18.74 4.53 2.62
C SER A 440 19.96 4.77 1.73
N LYS A 441 19.95 5.79 0.86
CA LYS A 441 20.99 5.98 -0.17
C LYS A 441 22.29 6.51 0.40
N ASP A 442 22.22 7.50 1.29
CA ASP A 442 23.38 8.25 1.77
C ASP A 442 23.87 7.72 3.13
N HIS A 443 22.96 7.19 3.95
CA HIS A 443 23.28 6.67 5.28
C HIS A 443 23.23 5.13 5.39
N HIS A 444 22.86 4.42 4.33
CA HIS A 444 22.78 2.96 4.27
C HIS A 444 21.91 2.32 5.35
N LEU A 445 20.92 3.05 5.89
CA LEU A 445 19.98 2.54 6.89
C LEU A 445 18.84 1.79 6.22
N VAL A 446 18.34 0.75 6.88
CA VAL A 446 17.05 0.15 6.50
C VAL A 446 15.94 1.10 6.94
N ALA A 447 15.28 1.73 5.98
CA ALA A 447 14.32 2.81 6.25
C ALA A 447 12.90 2.25 6.45
N GLY A 448 12.23 2.68 7.52
CA GLY A 448 10.85 2.32 7.82
C GLY A 448 9.93 3.52 7.94
N GLY A 449 8.63 3.30 7.75
CA GLY A 449 7.61 4.32 7.98
C GLY A 449 6.34 3.77 8.63
N GLU A 450 5.49 4.66 9.14
CA GLU A 450 4.24 4.28 9.82
C GLU A 450 3.27 3.56 8.90
N LYS A 451 3.04 4.11 7.72
CA LYS A 451 2.38 3.44 6.60
C LYS A 451 3.26 3.69 5.38
N ALA A 452 3.14 2.87 4.36
CA ALA A 452 3.86 3.05 3.10
C ALA A 452 2.86 3.01 1.95
N GLY A 453 2.45 4.20 1.51
CA GLY A 453 1.76 4.36 0.23
C GLY A 453 2.63 3.85 -0.92
N ALA A 454 2.02 3.35 -1.99
CA ALA A 454 2.76 2.79 -3.12
C ALA A 454 3.81 3.75 -3.69
N TRP A 455 3.56 5.06 -3.62
CA TRP A 455 4.47 6.10 -4.08
C TRP A 455 5.81 6.12 -3.33
N SER A 456 5.90 5.58 -2.10
CA SER A 456 7.14 5.55 -1.30
C SER A 456 7.98 4.29 -1.48
N ASN A 457 7.54 3.34 -2.31
CA ASN A 457 8.16 2.01 -2.43
C ASN A 457 9.66 2.03 -2.80
N SER A 458 10.10 3.08 -3.49
CA SER A 458 11.50 3.24 -3.89
C SER A 458 12.43 3.73 -2.77
N VAL A 459 11.89 4.22 -1.65
CA VAL A 459 12.67 4.85 -0.56
C VAL A 459 12.39 4.27 0.83
N VAL A 460 11.33 3.48 1.01
CA VAL A 460 11.01 2.78 2.26
C VAL A 460 11.17 1.26 2.10
N ASP A 461 11.74 0.58 3.09
CA ASP A 461 12.00 -0.86 3.11
C ASP A 461 10.98 -1.68 3.90
N TYR A 462 10.40 -1.07 4.94
CA TYR A 462 9.35 -1.70 5.73
C TYR A 462 8.32 -0.69 6.24
N SER A 463 7.14 -1.16 6.64
CA SER A 463 6.13 -0.30 7.26
C SER A 463 5.47 -0.92 8.48
N HIS A 464 5.23 -0.12 9.51
CA HIS A 464 4.51 -0.51 10.72
C HIS A 464 3.08 0.03 10.71
N GLY A 465 2.26 -0.44 9.76
CA GLY A 465 0.87 0.00 9.65
C GLY A 465 0.16 -0.30 8.34
N SER A 466 0.88 -0.55 7.24
CA SER A 466 0.23 -0.77 5.94
C SER A 466 -0.60 -2.05 5.89
N ALA A 467 -0.42 -3.02 6.81
CA ALA A 467 -1.29 -4.20 6.89
C ALA A 467 -2.59 -3.93 7.68
N SER A 468 -2.62 -2.92 8.54
CA SER A 468 -3.77 -2.64 9.41
C SER A 468 -4.90 -1.94 8.66
N VAL A 469 -6.13 -2.45 8.84
CA VAL A 469 -7.34 -1.78 8.36
C VAL A 469 -7.74 -0.71 9.39
N ASN A 470 -7.49 0.56 9.07
CA ASN A 470 -7.85 1.66 9.96
C ASN A 470 -9.30 2.08 9.70
N MET A 471 -10.20 1.94 10.66
CA MET A 471 -11.59 2.45 10.57
C MET A 471 -11.74 3.69 11.44
N ARG A 472 -12.71 4.58 11.15
CA ARG A 472 -13.00 5.73 12.03
C ARG A 472 -13.19 5.32 13.51
N ASN A 473 -13.86 4.19 13.73
CA ASN A 473 -14.15 3.68 15.06
C ASN A 473 -12.90 3.10 15.77
N TYR A 474 -11.85 2.74 15.03
CA TYR A 474 -10.57 2.35 15.61
C TYR A 474 -9.95 3.52 16.39
N TRP A 475 -9.91 4.71 15.79
CA TRP A 475 -9.37 5.90 16.42
C TRP A 475 -10.16 6.33 17.66
N GLN A 476 -11.48 6.15 17.63
CA GLN A 476 -12.34 6.39 18.80
C GLN A 476 -12.07 5.38 19.91
N PHE A 477 -12.00 4.08 19.58
CA PHE A 477 -11.73 3.03 20.54
C PHE A 477 -10.37 3.19 21.24
N ARG A 478 -9.34 3.62 20.50
CA ARG A 478 -8.00 3.92 21.03
C ARG A 478 -7.98 4.97 22.14
N ARG A 479 -8.98 5.86 22.17
CA ARG A 479 -9.13 6.93 23.19
C ARG A 479 -9.90 6.49 24.44
N THR A 480 -10.43 5.26 24.46
CA THR A 480 -11.16 4.74 25.61
C THR A 480 -10.22 4.23 26.71
N THR A 481 -10.72 4.13 27.93
CA THR A 481 -9.97 3.55 29.07
C THR A 481 -9.64 2.07 28.87
N GLU A 482 -10.39 1.38 28.00
CA GLU A 482 -10.12 -0.02 27.66
C GLU A 482 -8.75 -0.18 26.99
N TRP A 483 -8.33 0.79 26.17
CA TRP A 483 -7.04 0.75 25.47
C TRP A 483 -5.82 0.82 26.40
N GLY A 484 -5.92 1.62 27.46
CA GLY A 484 -4.84 1.82 28.44
C GLY A 484 -3.99 3.09 28.18
N PRO A 485 -3.45 3.71 29.24
CA PRO A 485 -2.73 4.99 29.16
C PRO A 485 -1.25 4.87 28.75
N ARG A 486 -0.63 5.99 28.34
CA ARG A 486 0.81 6.06 27.94
C ARG A 486 1.81 6.05 29.11
N TYR A 487 1.42 5.57 30.29
CA TYR A 487 2.30 5.45 31.46
C TYR A 487 2.22 4.05 32.08
N PRO A 488 3.22 3.63 32.87
CA PRO A 488 4.52 4.30 33.12
C PRO A 488 5.45 4.27 31.89
N ALA A 489 6.41 5.20 31.82
CA ALA A 489 7.27 5.40 30.63
C ALA A 489 8.01 4.13 30.16
N GLY A 490 8.54 3.32 31.09
CA GLY A 490 9.29 2.09 30.74
C GLY A 490 8.41 0.89 30.38
N ARG A 491 7.09 0.95 30.61
CA ARG A 491 6.14 -0.11 30.26
C ARG A 491 4.73 0.46 30.11
N PRO A 492 4.45 1.27 29.08
CA PRO A 492 3.17 1.97 28.99
C PRO A 492 2.01 0.99 28.80
N ALA A 493 0.95 1.12 29.60
CA ALA A 493 -0.23 0.28 29.45
C ALA A 493 -0.86 0.40 28.05
N PHE A 494 -0.69 1.53 27.37
CA PHE A 494 -1.08 1.77 25.99
C PHE A 494 -0.61 0.66 25.04
N PHE A 495 0.61 0.13 25.24
CA PHE A 495 1.18 -0.93 24.41
C PHE A 495 1.05 -2.32 25.06
N PHE A 496 1.19 -2.41 26.39
CA PHE A 496 1.28 -3.70 27.10
C PHE A 496 -0.05 -4.25 27.61
N LYS A 497 -1.07 -3.40 27.84
CA LYS A 497 -2.39 -3.85 28.31
C LYS A 497 -3.17 -4.45 27.14
N PRO A 498 -3.56 -5.74 27.20
CA PRO A 498 -4.50 -6.30 26.24
C PRO A 498 -5.85 -5.60 26.33
N ALA A 499 -6.50 -5.37 25.19
CA ALA A 499 -7.80 -4.73 25.09
C ALA A 499 -8.82 -5.66 24.45
N THR A 500 -10.06 -5.57 24.92
CA THR A 500 -11.20 -6.28 24.34
C THR A 500 -11.91 -5.35 23.35
N MET A 501 -11.72 -5.62 22.06
CA MET A 501 -12.27 -4.77 21.01
C MET A 501 -13.78 -5.05 20.77
N PRO A 502 -14.61 -4.02 20.52
CA PRO A 502 -16.00 -4.21 20.10
C PRO A 502 -16.13 -5.15 18.91
N GLY A 503 -17.15 -6.00 18.91
CA GLY A 503 -17.31 -7.07 17.92
C GLY A 503 -17.35 -6.61 16.46
N ALA A 504 -18.07 -5.53 16.17
CA ALA A 504 -18.15 -4.96 14.82
C ALA A 504 -16.79 -4.44 14.35
N LEU A 505 -16.07 -3.69 15.20
CA LEU A 505 -14.73 -3.18 14.87
C LEU A 505 -13.71 -4.32 14.72
N ARG A 506 -13.75 -5.33 15.59
CA ARG A 506 -12.91 -6.53 15.47
C ARG A 506 -13.16 -7.25 14.14
N THR A 507 -14.43 -7.32 13.72
CA THR A 507 -14.84 -7.93 12.44
C THR A 507 -14.31 -7.13 11.26
N THR A 508 -14.46 -5.80 11.26
CA THR A 508 -13.96 -4.97 10.16
C THR A 508 -12.45 -4.90 10.10
N MET A 509 -11.72 -5.19 11.19
CA MET A 509 -10.25 -5.16 11.27
C MET A 509 -9.54 -6.50 11.04
N TRP A 510 -10.11 -7.65 11.43
CA TRP A 510 -9.42 -8.95 11.30
C TRP A 510 -10.26 -10.12 10.80
N ASP A 511 -11.55 -9.96 10.49
CA ASP A 511 -12.32 -11.10 9.99
C ASP A 511 -11.78 -11.54 8.61
N PRO A 512 -11.27 -12.77 8.49
CA PRO A 512 -10.61 -13.25 7.28
C PRO A 512 -11.56 -13.26 6.09
N ARG A 513 -12.88 -13.36 6.31
CA ARG A 513 -13.88 -13.37 5.22
C ARG A 513 -13.80 -12.14 4.31
N TYR A 514 -13.30 -11.02 4.81
CA TYR A 514 -13.16 -9.77 4.08
C TYR A 514 -11.73 -9.46 3.66
N ARG A 515 -10.75 -10.34 3.96
CA ARG A 515 -9.33 -10.12 3.67
C ARG A 515 -8.94 -10.68 2.31
N ALA A 516 -8.11 -9.92 1.61
CA ALA A 516 -7.40 -10.36 0.42
C ALA A 516 -6.01 -9.67 0.42
N PRO A 517 -4.93 -10.37 0.03
CA PRO A 517 -3.56 -9.85 0.11
C PRO A 517 -3.26 -8.87 -1.03
N LEU A 518 -4.01 -7.77 -1.12
CA LEU A 518 -3.88 -6.79 -2.20
C LEU A 518 -2.52 -6.09 -2.15
N TYR A 519 -2.08 -5.69 -0.96
CA TYR A 519 -0.79 -5.04 -0.74
C TYR A 519 0.35 -5.98 -1.10
N ALA A 520 0.38 -7.21 -0.55
CA ALA A 520 1.41 -8.19 -0.89
C ALA A 520 1.39 -8.58 -2.38
N THR A 521 0.21 -8.64 -3.02
CA THR A 521 0.13 -8.88 -4.48
C THR A 521 0.86 -7.80 -5.27
N ALA A 522 0.78 -6.54 -4.84
CA ALA A 522 1.41 -5.43 -5.55
C ALA A 522 2.87 -5.19 -5.17
N LEU A 523 3.21 -5.30 -3.87
CA LEU A 523 4.42 -4.72 -3.28
C LEU A 523 5.21 -5.68 -2.35
N HIS A 524 4.88 -6.99 -2.26
CA HIS A 524 5.55 -7.90 -1.30
C HIS A 524 7.08 -7.94 -1.44
N ASP A 525 7.59 -7.90 -2.67
CA ASP A 525 9.03 -7.89 -2.97
C ASP A 525 9.65 -6.49 -2.94
N SER A 526 8.89 -5.46 -2.54
CA SER A 526 9.32 -4.06 -2.53
C SER A 526 9.29 -3.45 -1.13
N ILE A 527 8.28 -3.77 -0.32
CA ILE A 527 8.15 -3.29 1.06
C ILE A 527 7.70 -4.43 1.97
N VAL A 528 8.41 -4.66 3.07
CA VAL A 528 7.94 -5.54 4.14
C VAL A 528 6.88 -4.81 4.97
N ASN A 529 5.62 -5.17 4.79
CA ASN A 529 4.51 -4.52 5.49
C ASN A 529 3.97 -5.37 6.66
N LEU A 530 3.46 -4.68 7.68
CA LEU A 530 2.87 -5.33 8.84
C LEU A 530 1.91 -4.38 9.58
N ASP A 531 1.35 -4.87 10.68
CA ASP A 531 0.41 -4.12 11.51
C ASP A 531 1.06 -2.89 12.17
N ARG A 532 0.20 -1.95 12.59
CA ARG A 532 0.61 -0.79 13.38
C ARG A 532 1.34 -1.19 14.65
N TRP A 533 2.38 -0.44 15.01
CA TRP A 533 3.21 -0.74 16.16
C TRP A 533 2.46 -0.73 17.50
N GLU A 534 1.39 0.06 17.64
CA GLU A 534 0.50 -0.03 18.80
C GLU A 534 -0.42 -1.26 18.82
N LEU A 535 -0.58 -1.92 17.66
CA LEU A 535 -1.36 -3.14 17.46
C LEU A 535 -0.46 -4.37 17.54
N SER A 536 0.37 -4.48 18.57
CA SER A 536 1.20 -5.67 18.81
C SER A 536 0.39 -6.97 18.76
N TYR A 537 1.01 -8.10 18.45
CA TYR A 537 0.33 -9.40 18.37
C TYR A 537 -0.55 -9.72 19.59
N TYR A 538 -0.12 -9.29 20.78
CA TYR A 538 -0.83 -9.51 22.05
C TYR A 538 -1.81 -8.38 22.43
N LYS A 539 -1.91 -7.31 21.64
CA LYS A 539 -2.70 -6.12 22.00
C LYS A 539 -4.20 -6.41 22.09
N ILE A 540 -4.75 -7.19 21.16
CA ILE A 540 -6.19 -7.44 21.07
C ILE A 540 -6.50 -8.89 21.40
N ASN A 541 -7.42 -9.08 22.34
CA ASN A 541 -7.85 -10.41 22.77
C ASN A 541 -8.68 -11.12 21.68
N GLY A 542 -8.42 -12.41 21.48
CA GLY A 542 -9.27 -13.29 20.68
C GLY A 542 -9.10 -13.17 19.15
N VAL A 543 -8.00 -12.57 18.68
CA VAL A 543 -7.68 -12.46 17.24
C VAL A 543 -6.32 -13.03 16.88
N GLN A 544 -5.54 -13.52 17.85
CA GLN A 544 -4.15 -13.96 17.66
C GLN A 544 -4.02 -15.03 16.57
N LYS A 545 -4.84 -16.10 16.66
CA LYS A 545 -4.81 -17.19 15.68
C LYS A 545 -5.12 -16.71 14.26
N ASP A 546 -6.18 -15.91 14.10
CA ASP A 546 -6.56 -15.37 12.80
C ASP A 546 -5.47 -14.44 12.25
N ARG A 547 -4.87 -13.59 13.10
CA ARG A 547 -3.74 -12.72 12.72
C ARG A 547 -2.51 -13.52 12.29
N ALA A 548 -2.16 -14.58 13.02
CA ALA A 548 -1.03 -15.44 12.65
C ALA A 548 -1.28 -16.16 11.32
N LEU A 549 -2.52 -16.61 11.06
CA LEU A 549 -2.87 -17.23 9.78
C LEU A 549 -2.91 -16.21 8.63
N LEU A 550 -3.45 -15.00 8.85
CA LEU A 550 -3.41 -13.91 7.87
C LEU A 550 -1.97 -13.52 7.51
N ALA A 551 -1.08 -13.44 8.52
CA ALA A 551 0.35 -13.22 8.32
C ALA A 551 0.98 -14.29 7.39
N MET A 552 0.58 -15.55 7.51
CA MET A 552 1.05 -16.61 6.60
C MET A 552 0.46 -16.48 5.19
N VAL A 553 -0.82 -16.11 5.06
CA VAL A 553 -1.50 -15.93 3.76
C VAL A 553 -0.89 -14.78 2.94
N SER A 554 -0.45 -13.71 3.59
CA SER A 554 0.23 -12.57 2.94
C SER A 554 1.77 -12.67 2.97
N ALA A 555 2.33 -13.65 3.68
CA ALA A 555 3.74 -13.70 4.06
C ALA A 555 4.27 -12.41 4.74
N SER A 556 3.40 -11.70 5.46
CA SER A 556 3.73 -10.48 6.21
C SER A 556 4.13 -10.82 7.66
N PRO A 557 5.19 -10.20 8.23
CA PRO A 557 5.64 -10.52 9.57
C PRO A 557 4.67 -10.03 10.66
N LEU A 558 4.76 -10.67 11.83
CA LEU A 558 4.10 -10.19 13.05
C LEU A 558 4.93 -9.12 13.74
N ASN A 559 4.26 -8.23 14.48
CA ASN A 559 4.91 -7.31 15.40
C ASN A 559 4.64 -7.61 16.87
N PHE A 560 5.59 -7.20 17.71
CA PHE A 560 5.53 -7.39 19.15
C PHE A 560 5.89 -6.11 19.89
N VAL A 561 5.47 -6.06 21.16
CA VAL A 561 5.94 -5.07 22.13
C VAL A 561 6.60 -5.86 23.25
N LEU A 562 7.86 -5.54 23.53
CA LEU A 562 8.73 -6.37 24.36
C LEU A 562 9.34 -5.58 25.51
N ASP A 563 9.36 -6.22 26.67
CA ASP A 563 10.31 -5.97 27.75
C ASP A 563 10.84 -7.32 28.27
N GLU A 564 11.70 -7.33 29.28
CA GLU A 564 12.26 -8.59 29.80
C GLU A 564 11.19 -9.57 30.31
N SER A 565 10.06 -9.09 30.87
CA SER A 565 9.00 -9.98 31.34
C SER A 565 8.31 -10.68 30.17
N VAL A 566 7.96 -9.93 29.12
CA VAL A 566 7.36 -10.52 27.91
C VAL A 566 8.33 -11.47 27.24
N ILE A 567 9.62 -11.15 27.15
CA ILE A 567 10.63 -12.04 26.57
C ILE A 567 10.70 -13.36 27.35
N ARG A 568 10.73 -13.30 28.69
CA ARG A 568 10.76 -14.49 29.55
C ARG A 568 9.48 -15.33 29.44
N GLU A 569 8.32 -14.69 29.38
CA GLU A 569 7.01 -15.37 29.35
C GLU A 569 6.66 -15.92 27.95
N ARG A 570 7.07 -15.20 26.89
CA ARG A 570 6.57 -15.41 25.52
C ARG A 570 7.67 -15.67 24.49
N GLY A 571 8.95 -15.58 24.86
CA GLY A 571 10.06 -15.75 23.92
C GLY A 571 10.01 -17.08 23.16
N ALA A 572 9.64 -18.18 23.83
CA ALA A 572 9.47 -19.49 23.20
C ALA A 572 8.27 -19.55 22.24
N GLU A 573 7.18 -18.84 22.56
CA GLU A 573 6.01 -18.70 21.66
C GLU A 573 6.40 -17.93 20.40
N ILE A 574 7.08 -16.79 20.55
CA ILE A 574 7.58 -15.97 19.44
C ILE A 574 8.52 -16.79 18.55
N ALA A 575 9.45 -17.55 19.15
CA ALA A 575 10.35 -18.43 18.42
C ALA A 575 9.60 -19.54 17.65
N SER A 576 8.55 -20.11 18.24
CA SER A 576 7.71 -21.12 17.58
C SER A 576 6.98 -20.56 16.37
N LEU A 577 6.37 -19.37 16.51
CA LEU A 577 5.74 -18.64 15.40
C LEU A 577 6.75 -18.36 14.29
N GLN A 578 7.95 -17.89 14.65
CA GLN A 578 8.99 -17.58 13.68
C GLN A 578 9.51 -18.83 12.96
N LYS A 579 9.62 -19.96 13.65
CA LYS A 579 10.06 -21.23 13.04
C LYS A 579 9.15 -21.69 11.90
N ALA A 580 7.86 -21.34 11.95
CA ALA A 580 6.92 -21.58 10.85
C ALA A 580 7.01 -20.49 9.77
N PHE A 581 7.11 -19.22 10.17
CA PHE A 581 7.09 -18.07 9.26
C PHE A 581 8.40 -17.85 8.48
N GLU A 582 9.56 -17.93 9.13
CA GLU A 582 10.86 -17.60 8.54
C GLU A 582 11.14 -18.38 7.23
N PRO A 583 10.95 -19.71 7.15
CA PRO A 583 11.19 -20.44 5.90
C PRO A 583 10.28 -19.98 4.76
N LEU A 584 9.01 -19.68 5.07
CA LEU A 584 8.05 -19.16 4.09
C LEU A 584 8.52 -17.80 3.60
N HIS A 585 8.68 -16.82 4.50
CA HIS A 585 9.03 -15.46 4.13
C HIS A 585 10.37 -15.40 3.39
N ARG A 586 11.37 -16.20 3.79
CA ARG A 586 12.65 -16.30 3.08
C ARG A 586 12.48 -16.83 1.64
N SER A 587 11.58 -17.80 1.41
CA SER A 587 11.33 -18.35 0.08
C SER A 587 10.52 -17.43 -0.83
N THR A 588 9.74 -16.51 -0.24
CA THR A 588 8.85 -15.60 -0.98
C THR A 588 9.34 -14.16 -1.04
N PHE A 589 10.40 -13.80 -0.29
CA PHE A 589 10.88 -12.42 -0.10
C PHE A 589 11.14 -11.64 -1.38
N ASP A 590 11.64 -12.31 -2.42
CA ASP A 590 11.95 -11.71 -3.72
C ASP A 590 10.86 -12.03 -4.77
N THR A 591 9.65 -12.36 -4.34
CA THR A 591 8.52 -12.74 -5.20
C THR A 591 7.24 -12.04 -4.75
N THR A 592 6.13 -12.27 -5.44
CA THR A 592 4.81 -11.71 -5.05
C THR A 592 3.74 -12.77 -4.96
N VAL A 593 2.59 -12.41 -4.38
CA VAL A 593 1.38 -13.22 -4.45
C VAL A 593 0.88 -13.22 -5.90
N THR A 594 0.98 -14.36 -6.57
CA THR A 594 0.58 -14.53 -7.98
C THR A 594 -0.80 -15.17 -8.13
N ASP A 595 -1.33 -15.79 -7.08
CA ASP A 595 -2.72 -16.26 -7.05
C ASP A 595 -3.30 -16.22 -5.63
N PHE A 596 -4.59 -15.94 -5.54
CA PHE A 596 -5.35 -15.99 -4.30
C PHE A 596 -6.76 -16.49 -4.56
N ARG A 597 -7.21 -17.46 -3.77
CA ARG A 597 -8.53 -18.07 -3.91
C ARG A 597 -9.13 -18.49 -2.57
N TYR A 598 -10.45 -18.41 -2.52
CA TYR A 598 -11.25 -19.07 -1.50
C TYR A 598 -11.48 -20.53 -1.92
N LEU A 599 -11.31 -21.46 -0.98
CA LEU A 599 -11.51 -22.89 -1.21
C LEU A 599 -12.80 -23.37 -0.53
N GLY A 600 -13.53 -24.26 -1.20
CA GLY A 600 -14.84 -24.72 -0.73
C GLY A 600 -15.96 -23.73 -1.05
N SER A 601 -17.05 -23.77 -0.29
CA SER A 601 -18.26 -22.98 -0.53
C SER A 601 -18.27 -21.60 0.15
N GLY A 602 -17.22 -21.24 0.90
CA GLY A 602 -17.14 -19.99 1.65
C GLY A 602 -15.73 -19.38 1.62
N THR A 603 -15.53 -18.31 2.39
CA THR A 603 -14.28 -17.51 2.40
C THR A 603 -13.33 -17.88 3.54
N GLN A 604 -13.66 -18.90 4.32
CA GLN A 604 -12.93 -19.31 5.53
C GLN A 604 -11.67 -20.15 5.24
N VAL A 605 -11.57 -20.77 4.06
CA VAL A 605 -10.34 -21.45 3.64
C VAL A 605 -9.73 -20.65 2.52
N GLN A 606 -8.53 -20.13 2.75
CA GLN A 606 -7.86 -19.22 1.83
C GLN A 606 -6.56 -19.85 1.39
N GLN A 607 -6.23 -19.66 0.11
CA GLN A 607 -4.96 -20.10 -0.43
C GLN A 607 -4.27 -18.98 -1.20
N SER A 608 -3.02 -18.72 -0.85
CA SER A 608 -2.11 -17.85 -1.59
C SER A 608 -1.04 -18.69 -2.28
N THR A 609 -0.73 -18.33 -3.53
CA THR A 609 0.42 -18.83 -4.27
C THR A 609 1.41 -17.69 -4.47
N PHE A 610 2.69 -17.97 -4.22
CA PHE A 610 3.77 -17.00 -4.35
C PHE A 610 4.69 -17.38 -5.53
N GLY A 611 5.13 -16.36 -6.28
CA GLY A 611 5.92 -16.54 -7.49
C GLY A 611 5.27 -17.53 -8.47
N ASP A 612 6.06 -18.31 -9.18
CA ASP A 612 5.56 -19.36 -10.07
C ASP A 612 5.32 -20.68 -9.29
N GLY A 613 4.64 -20.59 -8.14
CA GLY A 613 4.41 -21.72 -7.24
C GLY A 613 5.62 -22.07 -6.35
N SER A 614 6.51 -21.10 -6.11
CA SER A 614 7.67 -21.30 -5.21
C SER A 614 7.21 -21.65 -3.79
N ALA A 615 6.11 -21.05 -3.34
CA ALA A 615 5.40 -21.42 -2.14
C ALA A 615 3.87 -21.35 -2.32
N VAL A 616 3.15 -22.23 -1.62
CA VAL A 616 1.69 -22.24 -1.50
C VAL A 616 1.32 -22.34 -0.03
N VAL A 617 0.50 -21.40 0.43
CA VAL A 617 -0.05 -21.41 1.79
C VAL A 617 -1.54 -21.60 1.70
N THR A 618 -2.07 -22.60 2.41
CA THR A 618 -3.53 -22.79 2.59
C THR A 618 -3.86 -22.65 4.06
N ALA A 619 -4.66 -21.66 4.43
CA ALA A 619 -5.09 -21.42 5.80
C ALA A 619 -6.57 -21.73 5.97
N ASN A 620 -6.91 -22.46 7.02
CA ASN A 620 -8.27 -22.74 7.44
C ASN A 620 -8.61 -21.89 8.67
N PHE A 621 -9.37 -20.83 8.44
CA PHE A 621 -9.87 -19.93 9.48
C PHE A 621 -11.17 -20.42 10.12
N GLY A 622 -11.78 -21.49 9.59
CA GLY A 622 -13.01 -22.05 10.12
C GLY A 622 -12.81 -22.84 11.42
N ASP A 623 -13.93 -23.27 11.99
CA ASP A 623 -13.98 -24.07 13.23
C ASP A 623 -14.08 -25.58 12.98
N SER A 624 -14.00 -26.00 11.70
CA SER A 624 -14.02 -27.41 11.30
C SER A 624 -12.88 -27.72 10.33
N THR A 625 -12.46 -28.97 10.29
CA THR A 625 -11.41 -29.45 9.38
C THR A 625 -11.86 -29.31 7.92
N TYR A 626 -10.99 -28.74 7.09
CA TYR A 626 -11.16 -28.71 5.64
C TYR A 626 -10.29 -29.79 4.99
N ARG A 627 -10.91 -30.87 4.50
CA ARG A 627 -10.19 -32.08 4.06
C ARG A 627 -9.30 -32.60 5.19
N ASP A 628 -7.98 -32.49 5.06
CA ASP A 628 -6.99 -32.90 6.07
C ASP A 628 -6.40 -31.73 6.87
N LEU A 629 -6.79 -30.47 6.56
CA LEU A 629 -6.29 -29.28 7.23
C LEU A 629 -7.18 -28.94 8.44
N PRO A 630 -6.69 -29.07 9.70
CA PRO A 630 -7.49 -28.78 10.89
C PRO A 630 -7.98 -27.34 10.95
N ALA A 631 -9.01 -27.11 11.75
CA ALA A 631 -9.49 -25.78 12.10
C ALA A 631 -8.36 -24.92 12.69
N LYS A 632 -8.33 -23.65 12.32
CA LYS A 632 -7.34 -22.66 12.79
C LYS A 632 -5.88 -23.08 12.56
N CYS A 633 -5.60 -23.72 11.43
CA CYS A 633 -4.25 -24.10 11.01
C CYS A 633 -3.98 -23.71 9.55
N ALA A 634 -2.72 -23.76 9.14
CA ALA A 634 -2.27 -23.59 7.76
C ALA A 634 -1.33 -24.71 7.30
N THR A 635 -1.44 -25.11 6.04
CA THR A 635 -0.38 -25.87 5.35
C THR A 635 0.54 -24.91 4.60
N ILE A 636 1.85 -25.16 4.70
CA ILE A 636 2.90 -24.38 4.04
C ILE A 636 3.67 -25.36 3.14
N ALA A 637 3.50 -25.22 1.83
CA ALA A 637 4.25 -25.99 0.84
C ALA A 637 5.28 -25.07 0.19
N ILE A 638 6.56 -25.41 0.30
CA ILE A 638 7.67 -24.67 -0.34
C ILE A 638 8.36 -25.65 -1.29
N THR A 639 8.65 -25.22 -2.51
CA THR A 639 9.31 -26.07 -3.51
C THR A 639 10.61 -26.65 -2.98
N GLY A 640 10.77 -27.97 -3.09
CA GLY A 640 11.93 -28.70 -2.59
C GLY A 640 11.96 -28.93 -1.07
N GLN A 641 10.90 -28.59 -0.33
CA GLN A 641 10.78 -28.86 1.11
C GLN A 641 9.53 -29.70 1.43
N PRO A 642 9.53 -30.49 2.52
CA PRO A 642 8.32 -31.13 3.01
C PRO A 642 7.26 -30.10 3.38
N THR A 643 6.00 -30.37 3.03
CA THR A 643 4.86 -29.56 3.47
C THR A 643 4.77 -29.59 5.00
N LYS A 644 4.62 -28.41 5.61
CA LYS A 644 4.48 -28.27 7.06
C LYS A 644 3.07 -27.84 7.41
N THR A 645 2.58 -28.27 8.56
CA THR A 645 1.36 -27.76 9.16
C THR A 645 1.72 -26.83 10.31
N PHE A 646 1.08 -25.65 10.34
CA PHE A 646 1.24 -24.63 11.36
C PHE A 646 -0.11 -24.37 12.03
N CYS A 647 -0.16 -24.53 13.36
CA CYS A 647 -1.35 -24.27 14.17
C CYS A 647 -0.94 -23.29 15.29
N PRO A 648 -1.23 -21.98 15.15
CA PRO A 648 -0.83 -20.95 16.10
C PRO A 648 -1.47 -21.10 17.49
#